data_AF-A0A2G5F881-F1
#
_entry.id   AF-A0A2G5F881-F1
#
_cell.length_a   1.000
_cell.length_b   1.000
_cell.length_c   1.000
_cell.angle_alpha   90.00
_cell.angle_beta   90.00
_cell.angle_gamma   90.00
#
_symmetry.space_group_name_H-M   'P 1'
#
loop_
_entity.id
_entity.type
_entity.pdbx_description
1 polymer ?
#
loop_
_entity_poly.entity_id
_entity_poly.type
_entity_poly.pdbx_seq_one_letter_code
_entity_poly.pdbx_strand_id
1 'polypeptide(L)'
;MLSERLMQFISVDLHGVKESRRRFDKATHAYDQAREKFMSLKKGARADIVAELEEDLQNSKSAFERCRFNLVNALTNIEAKKKYEFLESVSAIMDAHLRNYKQGFELLSQIEPFIHQILTYAQQSREMANIEQDKLAKRIQEFRTQAELDSLRASSNVVASTSNHGVHISRANSYKNIEALMLSAVKGEVQTIKQGYLLKWSSSLRGDWKRRFFVLDSQGTLYYYRDKGTKLGGFQSHQSTGTSERVFGRFRPRHHRASSLGEENLGCHTVNLRMSTIKIDAEHSDLRLCFRIISPSKTYTLQAENEAERMDWVDKIRGVIASLLTSPFLDKDVNVNSSSGGVGCESSSPDAHVSSEDELKFQRQDSVSRTLRAIPGNGICAECSASEPDWASLNLGILLCIECSGVHRNLGVHISKVRSITLDVKVWEPPILDLFHNLGNAYCNSVWEELLHLHNQRSDEADATLSITKPEPKDDYVKKETYIHSKYVEKLLVLKEATECGIPSHATRIWEAIKSDNLQAVYRLIVTSNVNINTSYDEVDATDCYHSIDTPDSEDGSRHSAERKQFDPTTCPRIKDSGEPGNCLKGCSLLHLACHVGDIVMLELLLQFGADINFSDFHGRTPVHHCISKRNNVFAKYLLRRGARASIKDGGGLTVLERAMEMGAITDEELFILLTKSE
;
A
#
# COMPACT_ATOMS: atom_id res chain seq x y z
N MET A 1 27.04 21.35 29.40
CA MET A 1 28.28 21.35 30.21
C MET A 1 29.14 22.61 30.11
N LEU A 2 29.90 22.90 29.04
CA LEU A 2 30.75 24.12 29.00
C LEU A 2 29.92 25.41 29.10
N SER A 3 28.85 25.47 28.32
CA SER A 3 27.94 26.62 28.29
C SER A 3 27.32 26.89 29.67
N GLU A 4 26.87 25.85 30.37
CA GLU A 4 26.28 25.99 31.71
C GLU A 4 27.28 26.43 32.77
N ARG A 5 28.51 25.88 32.77
CA ARG A 5 29.55 26.29 33.72
C ARG A 5 30.04 27.72 33.45
N LEU A 6 30.14 28.12 32.18
CA LEU A 6 30.48 29.49 31.78
C LEU A 6 29.36 30.47 32.15
N MET A 7 28.11 30.08 31.93
CA MET A 7 26.93 30.86 32.31
C MET A 7 26.85 31.04 33.82
N GLN A 8 27.15 30.01 34.61
CA GLN A 8 27.20 30.08 36.06
C GLN A 8 28.30 31.04 36.56
N PHE A 9 29.49 30.98 35.96
CA PHE A 9 30.58 31.90 36.27
C PHE A 9 30.20 33.36 35.97
N ILE A 10 29.50 33.60 34.86
CA ILE A 10 29.05 34.94 34.46
C ILE A 10 27.89 35.44 35.35
N SER A 11 26.91 34.59 35.64
CA SER A 11 25.68 35.00 36.31
C SER A 11 25.83 35.12 37.83
N VAL A 12 26.68 34.29 38.44
CA VAL A 12 26.82 34.22 39.90
C VAL A 12 28.11 34.86 40.37
N ASP A 13 29.26 34.37 39.91
CA ASP A 13 30.56 34.82 40.43
C ASP A 13 30.87 36.26 40.01
N LEU A 14 30.78 36.58 38.71
CA LEU A 14 31.02 37.96 38.22
C LEU A 14 29.97 38.95 38.75
N HIS A 15 28.73 38.51 38.96
CA HIS A 15 27.68 39.36 39.54
C HIS A 15 28.00 39.73 40.99
N GLY A 16 28.50 38.79 41.79
CA GLY A 16 28.91 39.05 43.18
C GLY A 16 30.03 40.09 43.31
N VAL A 17 31.00 40.08 42.38
CA VAL A 17 32.04 41.13 42.31
C VAL A 17 31.47 42.47 41.87
N LYS A 18 30.58 42.50 40.87
CA LYS A 18 29.93 43.73 40.40
C LYS A 18 29.13 44.41 41.52
N GLU A 19 28.39 43.64 42.31
CA GLU A 19 27.62 44.17 43.43
C GLU A 19 28.53 44.64 44.58
N SER A 20 29.60 43.91 44.89
CA SER A 20 30.61 44.34 45.87
C SER A 20 31.30 45.65 45.45
N ARG A 21 31.58 45.81 44.15
CA ARG A 21 32.13 47.04 43.57
C ARG A 21 31.15 48.21 43.72
N ARG A 22 29.88 48.01 43.38
CA ARG A 22 28.83 49.03 43.53
C ARG A 22 28.70 49.51 44.99
N ARG A 23 28.77 48.58 45.96
CA ARG A 23 28.73 48.92 47.40
C ARG A 23 29.95 49.72 47.83
N PHE A 24 31.13 49.36 47.33
CA PHE A 24 32.36 50.10 47.57
C PHE A 24 32.31 51.53 47.01
N ASP A 25 31.85 51.71 45.77
CA ASP A 25 31.73 53.04 45.16
C ASP A 25 30.73 53.90 45.95
N LYS A 26 29.60 53.33 46.40
CA LYS A 26 28.64 54.03 47.27
C LYS A 26 29.24 54.42 48.62
N ALA A 27 29.98 53.52 49.27
CA ALA A 27 30.64 53.80 50.55
C ALA A 27 31.75 54.86 50.41
N THR A 28 32.44 54.90 49.27
CA THR A 28 33.44 55.92 48.94
C THR A 28 32.80 57.30 48.88
N HIS A 29 31.71 57.45 48.11
CA HIS A 29 30.98 58.71 48.02
C HIS A 29 30.41 59.18 49.38
N ALA A 30 29.88 58.25 50.18
CA ALA A 30 29.37 58.58 51.52
C ALA A 30 30.48 59.08 52.45
N TYR A 31 31.65 58.43 52.42
CA TYR A 31 32.81 58.84 53.19
C TYR A 31 33.36 60.20 52.76
N ASP A 32 33.48 60.45 51.45
CA ASP A 32 33.92 61.75 50.93
C ASP A 32 32.95 62.87 51.34
N GLN A 33 31.64 62.64 51.26
CA GLN A 33 30.63 63.61 51.68
C GLN A 33 30.69 63.90 53.19
N ALA A 34 30.80 62.87 54.03
CA ALA A 34 30.94 63.04 55.49
C ALA A 34 32.21 63.81 55.83
N ARG A 35 33.31 63.52 55.12
CA ARG A 35 34.59 64.21 55.27
C ARG A 35 34.51 65.69 54.86
N GLU A 36 33.89 66.01 53.73
CA GLU A 36 33.69 67.40 53.30
C GLU A 36 32.85 68.20 54.30
N LYS A 37 31.74 67.62 54.78
CA LYS A 37 30.90 68.23 55.82
C LYS A 37 31.71 68.53 57.08
N PHE A 38 32.49 67.56 57.56
CA PHE A 38 33.33 67.74 58.75
C PHE A 38 34.41 68.80 58.54
N MET A 39 35.11 68.79 57.39
CA MET A 39 36.16 69.76 57.07
C MET A 39 35.64 71.19 56.87
N SER A 40 34.35 71.35 56.54
CA SER A 40 33.70 72.66 56.38
C SER A 40 33.32 73.34 57.69
N LEU A 41 33.50 72.69 58.84
CA LEU A 41 33.16 73.22 60.15
C LEU A 41 34.02 74.44 60.54
N LYS A 42 33.36 75.51 60.98
CA LYS A 42 34.03 76.70 61.52
C LYS A 42 34.47 76.43 62.96
N LYS A 43 35.61 77.03 63.38
CA LYS A 43 36.20 76.87 64.73
C LYS A 43 35.29 77.25 65.92
N GLY A 44 34.16 77.91 65.70
CA GLY A 44 33.18 78.29 66.74
C GLY A 44 31.87 77.48 66.71
N ALA A 45 31.82 76.34 66.02
CA ALA A 45 30.64 75.48 65.95
C ALA A 45 30.27 74.90 67.34
N ARG A 46 28.98 74.64 67.56
CA ARG A 46 28.49 74.00 68.80
C ARG A 46 29.07 72.60 68.97
N ALA A 47 29.49 72.25 70.18
CA ALA A 47 30.10 70.96 70.51
C ALA A 47 29.23 69.76 70.09
N ASP A 48 27.91 69.83 70.28
CA ASP A 48 26.99 68.74 69.92
C ASP A 48 27.00 68.44 68.42
N ILE A 49 27.08 69.47 67.57
CA ILE A 49 27.11 69.34 66.10
C ILE A 49 28.45 68.75 65.64
N VAL A 50 29.54 69.11 66.33
CA VAL A 50 30.88 68.56 66.05
C VAL A 50 30.91 67.07 66.38
N ALA A 51 30.35 66.65 67.52
CA ALA A 51 30.29 65.25 67.93
C ALA A 51 29.46 64.39 66.96
N GLU A 52 28.31 64.88 66.52
CA GLU A 52 27.45 64.20 65.53
C GLU A 52 28.17 63.99 64.19
N LEU A 53 28.84 65.03 63.67
CA LEU A 53 29.57 64.92 62.40
C LEU A 53 30.87 64.09 62.52
N GLU A 54 31.48 64.05 63.70
CA GLU A 54 32.62 63.17 63.99
C GLU A 54 32.20 61.69 64.01
N GLU A 55 31.05 61.39 64.63
CA GLU A 55 30.45 60.05 64.63
C GLU A 55 30.09 59.61 63.20
N ASP A 56 29.44 60.48 62.42
CA ASP A 56 29.10 60.22 61.01
C ASP A 56 30.34 59.95 60.14
N LEU A 57 31.42 60.71 60.37
CA LEU A 57 32.70 60.51 59.68
C LEU A 57 33.31 59.14 60.02
N GLN A 58 33.32 58.78 61.30
CA GLN A 58 33.88 57.52 61.77
C GLN A 58 33.06 56.32 61.27
N ASN A 59 31.73 56.43 61.29
CA ASN A 59 30.82 55.42 60.76
C ASN A 59 31.03 55.23 59.25
N SER A 60 31.08 56.32 58.49
CA SER A 60 31.31 56.29 57.03
C SER A 60 32.70 55.73 56.67
N LYS A 61 33.74 56.06 57.46
CA LYS A 61 35.09 55.50 57.31
C LYS A 61 35.11 53.99 57.55
N SER A 62 34.43 53.51 58.59
CA SER A 62 34.33 52.07 58.88
C SER A 62 33.61 51.32 57.76
N ALA A 63 32.57 51.92 57.18
CA ALA A 63 31.82 51.36 56.06
C ALA A 63 32.66 51.28 54.79
N PHE A 64 33.42 52.33 54.49
CA PHE A 64 34.39 52.35 53.38
C PHE A 64 35.42 51.23 53.51
N GLU A 65 36.08 51.11 54.66
CA GLU A 65 37.09 50.09 54.93
C GLU A 65 36.52 48.67 54.79
N ARG A 66 35.33 48.43 55.36
CA ARG A 66 34.63 47.14 55.25
C ARG A 66 34.30 46.79 53.80
N CYS A 67 33.75 47.73 53.04
CA CYS A 67 33.45 47.52 51.62
C CYS A 67 34.72 47.31 50.79
N ARG A 68 35.83 47.97 51.13
CA ARG A 68 37.13 47.77 50.47
C ARG A 68 37.63 46.34 50.64
N PHE A 69 37.63 45.81 51.86
CA PHE A 69 38.06 44.44 52.12
C PHE A 69 37.14 43.41 51.44
N ASN A 70 35.82 43.65 51.45
CA ASN A 70 34.87 42.78 50.76
C ASN A 70 35.12 42.73 49.25
N LEU A 71 35.41 43.86 48.62
CA LEU A 71 35.72 43.92 47.19
C LEU A 71 37.04 43.18 46.88
N VAL A 72 38.09 43.42 47.66
CA VAL A 72 39.38 42.73 47.48
C VAL A 72 39.21 41.22 47.60
N ASN A 73 38.51 40.75 48.64
CA ASN A 73 38.24 39.32 48.84
C ASN A 73 37.44 38.71 47.68
N ALA A 74 36.42 39.42 47.18
CA ALA A 74 35.64 38.95 46.05
C ALA A 74 36.48 38.86 44.76
N LEU A 75 37.37 39.82 44.51
CA LEU A 75 38.30 39.81 43.37
C LEU A 75 39.31 38.65 43.46
N THR A 76 39.92 38.44 44.63
CA THR A 76 40.89 37.34 44.83
C THR A 76 40.25 35.97 44.66
N ASN A 77 39.00 35.81 45.09
CA ASN A 77 38.28 34.55 44.92
C ASN A 77 37.98 34.24 43.45
N ILE A 78 37.59 35.24 42.64
CA ILE A 78 37.39 35.04 41.20
C ILE A 78 38.72 34.72 40.50
N GLU A 79 39.80 35.42 40.85
CA GLU A 79 41.13 35.16 40.28
C GLU A 79 41.63 33.74 40.59
N ALA A 80 41.31 33.21 41.77
CA ALA A 80 41.59 31.82 42.12
C ALA A 80 40.72 30.85 41.31
N LYS A 81 39.40 31.07 41.25
CA LYS A 81 38.43 30.22 40.54
C LYS A 81 38.71 30.10 39.04
N LYS A 82 39.04 31.22 38.38
CA LYS A 82 39.34 31.28 36.94
C LYS A 82 40.45 30.31 36.53
N LYS A 83 41.40 30.02 37.42
CA LYS A 83 42.57 29.18 37.12
C LYS A 83 42.22 27.71 36.91
N TYR A 84 41.23 27.18 37.63
CA TYR A 84 40.91 25.74 37.59
C TYR A 84 39.57 25.42 36.94
N GLU A 85 38.54 26.27 37.06
CA GLU A 85 37.20 25.97 36.52
C GLU A 85 37.19 25.81 34.98
N PHE A 86 37.99 26.61 34.27
CA PHE A 86 38.16 26.47 32.82
C PHE A 86 38.86 25.16 32.45
N LEU A 87 39.94 24.82 33.16
CA LEU A 87 40.71 23.60 32.91
C LEU A 87 39.88 22.34 33.19
N GLU A 88 39.11 22.33 34.28
CA GLU A 88 38.17 21.25 34.57
C GLU A 88 37.10 21.09 33.48
N SER A 89 36.59 22.22 32.96
CA SER A 89 35.57 22.20 31.91
C SER A 89 36.12 21.68 30.59
N VAL A 90 37.35 22.05 30.22
CA VAL A 90 38.04 21.52 29.03
C VAL A 90 38.35 20.03 29.22
N SER A 91 38.83 19.61 30.40
CA SER A 91 39.10 18.21 30.71
C SER A 91 37.84 17.34 30.58
N ALA A 92 36.70 17.80 31.11
CA ALA A 92 35.44 17.07 31.00
C ALA A 92 34.97 16.89 29.54
N ILE A 93 35.20 17.90 28.68
CA ILE A 93 34.88 17.81 27.25
C ILE A 93 35.79 16.81 26.55
N MET A 94 37.10 16.87 26.81
CA MET A 94 38.07 15.94 26.23
C MET A 94 37.73 14.50 26.60
N ASP A 95 37.37 14.26 27.86
CA ASP A 95 36.96 12.95 28.36
C ASP A 95 35.63 12.47 27.75
N ALA A 96 34.65 13.37 27.57
CA ALA A 96 33.41 13.07 26.86
C ALA A 96 33.64 12.71 25.39
N HIS A 97 34.48 13.46 24.67
CA HIS A 97 34.86 13.13 23.30
C HIS A 97 35.57 11.78 23.22
N LEU A 98 36.53 11.52 24.12
CA LEU A 98 37.24 10.25 24.16
C LEU A 98 36.27 9.08 24.33
N ARG A 99 35.30 9.18 25.24
CA ARG A 99 34.26 8.16 25.41
C ARG A 99 33.41 7.99 24.15
N ASN A 100 32.97 9.08 23.54
CA ASN A 100 32.17 9.02 22.30
C ASN A 100 32.93 8.32 21.16
N TYR A 101 34.21 8.63 20.98
CA TYR A 101 35.03 7.99 19.96
C TYR A 101 35.30 6.50 20.25
N LYS A 102 35.52 6.14 21.53
CA LYS A 102 35.67 4.73 21.92
C LYS A 102 34.41 3.93 21.63
N GLN A 103 33.25 4.44 22.01
CA GLN A 103 31.97 3.79 21.74
C GLN A 103 31.70 3.67 20.24
N GLY A 104 31.99 4.73 19.47
CA GLY A 104 31.88 4.70 18.02
C GLY A 104 32.80 3.66 17.37
N PHE A 105 34.04 3.55 17.84
CA PHE A 105 35.00 2.55 17.36
C PHE A 105 34.53 1.12 17.64
N GLU A 106 34.06 0.83 18.86
CA GLU A 106 33.54 -0.50 19.22
C GLU A 106 32.36 -0.91 18.34
N LEU A 107 31.42 0.00 18.08
CA LEU A 107 30.28 -0.25 17.20
C LEU A 107 30.71 -0.49 15.74
N LEU A 108 31.65 0.32 15.22
CA LEU A 108 32.15 0.16 13.86
C LEU A 108 32.96 -1.14 13.69
N SER A 109 33.71 -1.55 14.71
CA SER A 109 34.45 -2.81 14.70
C SER A 109 33.51 -4.03 14.62
N GLN A 110 32.32 -3.96 15.23
CA GLN A 110 31.30 -5.02 15.08
C GLN A 110 30.74 -5.13 13.65
N ILE A 111 30.82 -4.06 12.85
CA ILE A 111 30.33 -4.03 11.47
C ILE A 111 31.36 -4.60 10.48
N GLU A 112 32.64 -4.65 10.85
CA GLU A 112 33.74 -5.15 10.03
C GLU A 112 33.52 -6.54 9.39
N PRO A 113 33.03 -7.58 10.09
CA PRO A 113 32.74 -8.87 9.46
C PRO A 113 31.67 -8.80 8.37
N PHE A 114 30.65 -7.94 8.54
CA PHE A 114 29.60 -7.76 7.54
C PHE A 114 30.12 -7.10 6.27
N ILE A 115 31.05 -6.15 6.39
CA ILE A 115 31.72 -5.52 5.24
C ILE A 115 32.46 -6.59 4.43
N HIS A 116 33.22 -7.48 5.08
CA HIS A 116 33.92 -8.58 4.43
C HIS A 116 32.97 -9.57 3.76
N GLN A 117 31.83 -9.88 4.41
CA GLN A 117 30.81 -10.76 3.85
C GLN A 117 30.18 -10.18 2.58
N ILE A 118 29.81 -8.89 2.60
CA ILE A 118 29.24 -8.21 1.43
C ILE A 118 30.25 -8.16 0.28
N LEU A 119 31.52 -7.86 0.59
CA LEU A 119 32.59 -7.84 -0.42
C LEU A 119 32.78 -9.23 -1.06
N THR A 120 32.79 -10.28 -0.25
CA THR A 120 32.89 -11.66 -0.73
C THR A 120 31.72 -12.03 -1.64
N TYR A 121 30.48 -11.70 -1.22
CA TYR A 121 29.30 -11.93 -2.04
C TYR A 121 29.35 -11.18 -3.37
N ALA A 122 29.77 -9.92 -3.36
CA ALA A 122 29.91 -9.11 -4.57
C ALA A 122 30.96 -9.71 -5.54
N GLN A 123 32.08 -10.21 -5.02
CA GLN A 123 33.09 -10.89 -5.82
C GLN A 123 32.57 -12.18 -6.43
N GLN A 124 31.88 -13.02 -5.65
CA GLN A 124 31.25 -14.26 -6.13
C GLN A 124 30.19 -13.98 -7.21
N SER A 125 29.33 -12.99 -6.99
CA SER A 125 28.30 -12.59 -7.96
C SER A 125 28.92 -12.13 -9.28
N ARG A 126 30.00 -11.35 -9.23
CA ARG A 126 30.74 -10.92 -10.43
C ARG A 126 31.34 -12.10 -11.19
N GLU A 127 31.95 -13.05 -10.49
CA GLU A 127 32.54 -14.25 -11.12
C GLU A 127 31.47 -15.10 -11.80
N MET A 128 30.34 -15.32 -11.12
CA MET A 128 29.20 -16.04 -11.70
C MET A 128 28.64 -15.36 -12.95
N ALA A 129 28.52 -14.02 -12.93
CA ALA A 129 28.06 -13.26 -14.09
C ALA A 129 29.02 -13.38 -15.28
N ASN A 130 30.34 -13.35 -15.04
CA ASN A 130 31.34 -13.55 -16.08
C ASN A 130 31.23 -14.96 -16.69
N ILE A 131 31.10 -15.99 -15.85
CA ILE A 131 30.92 -17.38 -16.31
C ILE A 131 29.65 -17.53 -17.15
N GLU A 132 28.53 -16.92 -16.75
CA GLU A 132 27.28 -16.95 -17.52
C GLU A 132 27.40 -16.19 -18.85
N GLN A 133 28.07 -15.04 -18.86
CA GLN A 133 28.34 -14.27 -20.06
C GLN A 133 29.21 -15.05 -21.05
N ASP A 134 30.25 -15.74 -20.57
CA ASP A 134 31.10 -16.59 -21.40
C ASP A 134 30.34 -17.79 -21.96
N LYS A 135 29.50 -18.44 -21.15
CA LYS A 135 28.61 -19.53 -21.61
C LYS A 135 27.64 -19.05 -22.68
N LEU A 136 27.08 -17.85 -22.54
CA LEU A 136 26.20 -17.25 -23.53
C LEU A 136 26.96 -16.92 -24.82
N ALA A 137 28.15 -16.32 -24.71
CA ALA A 137 28.99 -15.98 -25.87
C ALA A 137 29.37 -17.24 -26.67
N LYS A 138 29.73 -18.33 -26.00
CA LYS A 138 29.99 -19.63 -26.65
C LYS A 138 28.77 -20.15 -27.40
N ARG A 139 27.58 -20.18 -26.77
CA ARG A 139 26.35 -20.59 -27.44
C ARG A 139 26.01 -19.72 -28.65
N ILE A 140 26.15 -18.40 -28.53
CA ILE A 140 25.91 -17.48 -29.66
C ILE A 140 26.87 -17.81 -30.82
N GLN A 141 28.13 -18.09 -30.53
CA GLN A 141 29.11 -18.45 -31.55
C GLN A 141 28.78 -19.78 -32.21
N GLU A 142 28.39 -20.81 -31.45
CA GLU A 142 27.93 -22.10 -31.97
C GLU A 142 26.71 -21.95 -32.90
N PHE A 143 25.72 -21.12 -32.50
CA PHE A 143 24.57 -20.83 -33.35
C PHE A 143 24.96 -20.13 -34.65
N ARG A 144 25.91 -19.17 -34.60
CA ARG A 144 26.41 -18.49 -35.81
C ARG A 144 27.11 -19.46 -36.75
N THR A 145 28.00 -20.30 -36.22
CA THR A 145 28.72 -21.30 -37.03
C THR A 145 27.77 -22.33 -37.63
N GLN A 146 26.74 -22.75 -36.88
CA GLN A 146 25.74 -23.68 -37.39
C GLN A 146 24.91 -23.05 -38.52
N ALA A 147 24.50 -21.79 -38.37
CA ALA A 147 23.76 -21.07 -39.40
C ALA A 147 24.60 -20.88 -40.68
N GLU A 148 25.90 -20.63 -40.56
CA GLU A 148 26.82 -20.55 -41.70
C GLU A 148 26.96 -21.91 -42.41
N LEU A 149 27.10 -23.01 -41.65
CA LEU A 149 27.14 -24.37 -42.20
C LEU A 149 25.84 -24.74 -42.92
N ASP A 150 24.68 -24.38 -42.36
CA ASP A 150 23.38 -24.64 -42.97
C ASP A 150 23.17 -23.80 -44.24
N SER A 151 23.65 -22.55 -44.27
CA SER A 151 23.67 -21.72 -45.47
C SER A 151 24.55 -22.34 -46.58
N LEU A 152 25.73 -22.88 -46.22
CA LEU A 152 26.62 -23.57 -47.16
C LEU A 152 25.97 -24.86 -47.71
N ARG A 153 25.30 -25.64 -46.85
CA ARG A 153 24.56 -26.86 -47.25
C ARG A 153 23.36 -26.53 -48.16
N ALA A 154 22.64 -25.44 -47.89
CA ALA A 154 21.53 -24.98 -48.73
C ALA A 154 22.02 -24.56 -50.13
N SER A 155 23.20 -23.94 -50.22
CA SER A 155 23.79 -23.54 -51.50
C SER A 155 24.29 -24.72 -52.35
N SER A 156 24.72 -25.81 -51.72
CA SER A 156 25.20 -27.02 -52.40
C SER A 156 24.07 -27.90 -52.93
N ASN A 157 22.88 -27.85 -52.30
CA ASN A 157 21.69 -28.58 -52.77
C ASN A 157 21.05 -27.99 -54.05
N VAL A 158 21.43 -26.77 -54.46
CA VAL A 158 20.92 -26.15 -55.72
C VAL A 158 21.52 -26.83 -56.97
N VAL A 159 22.61 -27.58 -56.84
CA VAL A 159 23.29 -28.24 -57.98
C VAL A 159 22.91 -29.74 -58.11
N ALA A 160 22.22 -30.32 -57.12
CA ALA A 160 21.92 -31.75 -57.09
C ALA A 160 20.43 -32.04 -56.89
N SER A 161 19.59 -31.71 -57.86
CA SER A 161 18.18 -32.19 -57.85
C SER A 161 17.62 -32.45 -59.25
N THR A 162 18.08 -33.54 -59.87
CA THR A 162 17.29 -34.32 -60.82
C THR A 162 17.29 -35.79 -60.41
N SER A 163 16.49 -36.14 -59.40
CA SER A 163 15.84 -37.46 -59.31
C SER A 163 14.74 -37.40 -58.25
N ASN A 164 13.51 -37.55 -58.69
CA ASN A 164 12.33 -37.56 -57.84
C ASN A 164 11.86 -39.02 -57.76
N HIS A 165 11.83 -39.62 -56.56
CA HIS A 165 10.72 -40.42 -56.00
C HIS A 165 11.21 -41.31 -54.82
N GLY A 166 11.19 -40.72 -53.61
CA GLY A 166 11.31 -41.40 -52.32
C GLY A 166 10.34 -40.85 -51.26
N VAL A 167 9.23 -40.24 -51.67
CA VAL A 167 8.37 -39.41 -50.79
C VAL A 167 7.36 -40.22 -49.95
N HIS A 168 7.12 -41.50 -50.26
CA HIS A 168 6.05 -42.26 -49.61
C HIS A 168 6.42 -42.91 -48.26
N ILE A 169 7.71 -43.10 -47.95
CA ILE A 169 8.16 -43.80 -46.75
C ILE A 169 8.32 -42.85 -45.53
N SER A 170 8.58 -41.56 -45.75
CA SER A 170 8.79 -40.60 -44.65
C SER A 170 7.51 -40.17 -43.91
N ARG A 171 6.34 -40.21 -44.58
CA ARG A 171 5.06 -39.75 -44.00
C ARG A 171 4.56 -40.67 -42.88
N ALA A 172 4.77 -41.98 -43.01
CA ALA A 172 4.36 -42.97 -42.02
C ALA A 172 5.16 -42.90 -40.71
N ASN A 173 6.46 -42.55 -40.77
CA ASN A 173 7.29 -42.38 -39.58
C ASN A 173 7.00 -41.08 -38.83
N SER A 174 6.58 -40.01 -39.52
CA SER A 174 6.21 -38.73 -38.90
C SER A 174 5.00 -38.86 -37.97
N TYR A 175 3.97 -39.63 -38.38
CA TYR A 175 2.78 -39.84 -37.57
C TYR A 175 3.04 -40.70 -36.33
N LYS A 176 3.84 -41.76 -36.44
CA LYS A 176 4.25 -42.59 -35.29
C LYS A 176 5.04 -41.82 -34.24
N ASN A 177 5.90 -40.89 -34.66
CA ASN A 177 6.64 -40.02 -33.74
C ASN A 177 5.73 -39.01 -33.04
N ILE A 178 4.71 -38.48 -33.72
CA ILE A 178 3.73 -37.56 -33.12
C ILE A 178 2.86 -38.31 -32.11
N GLU A 179 2.40 -39.51 -32.45
CA GLU A 179 1.65 -40.38 -31.54
C GLU A 179 2.47 -40.74 -30.29
N ALA A 180 3.75 -41.07 -30.45
CA ALA A 180 4.67 -41.32 -29.33
C ALA A 180 4.86 -40.08 -28.43
N LEU A 181 4.97 -38.87 -29.02
CA LEU A 181 5.09 -37.61 -28.28
C LEU A 181 3.79 -37.23 -27.55
N MET A 182 2.63 -37.52 -28.13
CA MET A 182 1.33 -37.32 -27.48
C MET A 182 1.12 -38.31 -26.33
N LEU A 183 1.57 -39.57 -26.48
CA LEU A 183 1.54 -40.58 -25.42
C LEU A 183 2.52 -40.28 -24.28
N SER A 184 3.68 -39.66 -24.56
CA SER A 184 4.59 -39.19 -23.50
C SER A 184 4.07 -37.96 -22.76
N ALA A 185 3.26 -37.11 -23.40
CA ALA A 185 2.64 -35.96 -22.74
C ALA A 185 1.60 -36.36 -21.68
N VAL A 186 0.98 -37.54 -21.81
CA VAL A 186 0.12 -38.15 -20.76
C VAL A 186 0.91 -38.48 -19.49
N LYS A 187 2.26 -38.55 -19.56
CA LYS A 187 3.16 -38.74 -18.41
C LYS A 187 3.63 -37.42 -17.75
N GLY A 188 3.10 -36.27 -18.16
CA GLY A 188 3.28 -34.99 -17.47
C GLY A 188 4.26 -34.00 -18.08
N GLU A 189 4.86 -34.29 -19.24
CA GLU A 189 5.82 -33.40 -19.91
C GLU A 189 5.27 -32.90 -21.26
N VAL A 190 4.86 -31.63 -21.33
CA VAL A 190 4.31 -31.03 -22.56
C VAL A 190 5.45 -30.60 -23.49
N GLN A 191 5.65 -31.37 -24.57
CA GLN A 191 6.62 -31.06 -25.60
C GLN A 191 5.99 -30.30 -26.78
N THR A 192 6.76 -29.42 -27.42
CA THR A 192 6.34 -28.68 -28.62
C THR A 192 6.56 -29.53 -29.87
N ILE A 193 5.49 -29.83 -30.61
CA ILE A 193 5.55 -30.60 -31.87
C ILE A 193 6.08 -29.73 -33.00
N LYS A 194 5.58 -28.48 -33.09
CA LYS A 194 6.03 -27.51 -34.10
C LYS A 194 5.75 -26.09 -33.61
N GLN A 195 6.66 -25.17 -33.91
CA GLN A 195 6.46 -23.74 -33.68
C GLN A 195 7.02 -22.94 -34.85
N GLY A 196 6.45 -21.77 -35.12
CA GLY A 196 6.90 -20.91 -36.20
C GLY A 196 5.92 -19.79 -36.53
N TYR A 197 6.35 -18.88 -37.41
CA TYR A 197 5.51 -17.79 -37.88
C TYR A 197 4.61 -18.25 -39.02
N LEU A 198 3.34 -17.85 -38.98
CA LEU A 198 2.40 -17.95 -40.08
C LEU A 198 1.66 -16.63 -40.25
N LEU A 199 1.26 -16.34 -41.48
CA LEU A 199 0.37 -15.23 -41.79
C LEU A 199 -1.07 -15.70 -41.63
N LYS A 200 -1.85 -15.01 -40.79
CA LYS A 200 -3.25 -15.33 -40.52
C LYS A 200 -4.16 -14.23 -41.08
N TRP A 201 -5.20 -14.62 -41.82
CA TRP A 201 -6.24 -13.70 -42.28
C TRP A 201 -7.12 -13.21 -41.11
N SER A 202 -7.39 -11.91 -41.07
CA SER A 202 -8.31 -11.30 -40.12
C SER A 202 -9.77 -11.53 -40.53
N SER A 203 -10.64 -11.75 -39.55
CA SER A 203 -12.09 -11.88 -39.74
C SER A 203 -12.81 -10.53 -39.81
N SER A 204 -12.09 -9.42 -39.66
CA SER A 204 -12.66 -8.06 -39.69
C SER A 204 -13.17 -7.69 -41.08
N LEU A 205 -14.18 -6.83 -41.15
CA LEU A 205 -14.80 -6.31 -42.39
C LEU A 205 -13.80 -5.74 -43.43
N ARG A 206 -12.58 -5.38 -43.02
CA ARG A 206 -11.49 -4.87 -43.88
C ARG A 206 -10.39 -5.90 -44.23
N GLY A 207 -10.52 -7.16 -43.81
CA GLY A 207 -9.63 -8.30 -44.13
C GLY A 207 -8.14 -8.00 -44.33
N ASP A 208 -7.31 -8.16 -43.29
CA ASP A 208 -5.85 -7.99 -43.38
C ASP A 208 -5.08 -9.26 -42.97
N TRP A 209 -3.92 -9.52 -43.61
CA TRP A 209 -2.99 -10.57 -43.21
C TRP A 209 -2.14 -10.12 -42.02
N LYS A 210 -2.07 -10.94 -40.96
CA LYS A 210 -1.26 -10.66 -39.77
C LYS A 210 -0.29 -11.78 -39.47
N ARG A 211 1.00 -11.45 -39.37
CA ARG A 211 2.03 -12.39 -38.91
C ARG A 211 1.79 -12.72 -37.43
N ARG A 212 1.74 -14.00 -37.11
CA ARG A 212 1.54 -14.53 -35.75
C ARG A 212 2.45 -15.72 -35.53
N PHE A 213 2.93 -15.88 -34.30
CA PHE A 213 3.72 -17.04 -33.91
C PHE A 213 2.77 -18.13 -33.41
N PHE A 214 2.76 -19.27 -34.11
CA PHE A 214 1.92 -20.43 -33.79
C PHE A 214 2.77 -21.49 -33.11
N VAL A 215 2.17 -22.16 -32.13
CA VAL A 215 2.75 -23.29 -31.42
C VAL A 215 1.74 -24.42 -31.40
N LEU A 216 2.18 -25.59 -31.84
CA LEU A 216 1.44 -26.85 -31.77
C LEU A 216 2.10 -27.71 -30.69
N ASP A 217 1.37 -28.02 -29.63
CA ASP A 217 1.85 -28.84 -28.54
C ASP A 217 1.44 -30.31 -28.65
N SER A 218 2.05 -31.14 -27.80
CA SER A 218 1.78 -32.57 -27.65
C SER A 218 0.47 -32.89 -26.95
N GLN A 219 -0.25 -31.89 -26.40
CA GLN A 219 -1.63 -32.06 -25.93
C GLN A 219 -2.64 -32.00 -27.08
N GLY A 220 -2.17 -31.67 -28.28
CA GLY A 220 -3.00 -31.51 -29.47
C GLY A 220 -3.67 -30.15 -29.56
N THR A 221 -3.11 -29.16 -28.88
CA THR A 221 -3.58 -27.78 -28.89
C THR A 221 -2.72 -26.95 -29.82
N LEU A 222 -3.36 -26.22 -30.73
CA LEU A 222 -2.70 -25.21 -31.56
C LEU A 222 -3.06 -23.83 -31.02
N TYR A 223 -2.08 -23.05 -30.61
CA TYR A 223 -2.32 -21.69 -30.13
C TYR A 223 -1.39 -20.68 -30.78
N TYR A 224 -1.81 -19.42 -30.78
CA TYR A 224 -1.00 -18.32 -31.30
C TYR A 224 -1.04 -17.09 -30.42
N TYR A 225 0.06 -16.36 -30.40
CA TYR A 225 0.22 -15.16 -29.60
C TYR A 225 -0.20 -13.91 -30.37
N ARG A 226 -1.04 -13.07 -29.74
CA ARG A 226 -1.34 -11.71 -30.24
C ARG A 226 -0.40 -10.72 -29.57
N ASP A 227 0.43 -10.06 -30.38
CA ASP A 227 1.19 -8.90 -29.93
C ASP A 227 0.23 -7.75 -29.61
N LYS A 228 0.12 -7.40 -28.33
CA LYS A 228 -0.46 -6.14 -27.89
C LYS A 228 0.68 -5.13 -27.99
N GLY A 229 0.80 -4.48 -29.15
CA GLY A 229 1.83 -3.47 -29.36
C GLY A 229 1.88 -2.51 -28.17
N THR A 230 3.04 -2.45 -27.52
CA THR A 230 3.33 -1.51 -26.45
C THR A 230 3.10 -0.12 -27.02
N LYS A 231 1.98 0.54 -26.66
CA LYS A 231 1.81 1.96 -26.95
C LYS A 231 2.94 2.67 -26.22
N LEU A 232 3.95 3.11 -26.97
CA LEU A 232 4.98 4.00 -26.50
C LEU A 232 4.30 5.37 -26.27
N GLY A 233 3.71 5.54 -25.08
CA GLY A 233 3.16 6.82 -24.63
C GLY A 233 4.31 7.83 -24.56
N GLY A 234 4.13 8.95 -25.27
CA GLY A 234 5.12 10.01 -25.39
C GLY A 234 5.57 10.56 -24.04
N PHE A 235 6.88 10.76 -23.92
CA PHE A 235 7.48 11.51 -22.84
C PHE A 235 7.08 12.98 -22.96
N GLN A 236 6.21 13.46 -22.07
CA GLN A 236 6.11 14.88 -21.76
C GLN A 236 7.13 15.21 -20.67
N SER A 237 8.11 16.04 -21.04
CA SER A 237 9.06 16.64 -20.12
C SER A 237 8.37 17.74 -19.32
N HIS A 238 8.14 17.51 -18.03
CA HIS A 238 7.99 18.60 -17.06
C HIS A 238 9.27 18.69 -16.23
N GLN A 239 10.01 19.78 -16.46
CA GLN A 239 11.05 20.27 -15.58
C GLN A 239 10.40 20.75 -14.28
N SER A 240 10.84 20.25 -13.12
CA SER A 240 10.77 21.02 -11.88
C SER A 240 12.08 20.86 -11.11
N THR A 241 12.76 21.99 -10.97
CA THR A 241 13.91 22.24 -10.11
C THR A 241 13.50 22.22 -8.63
N GLY A 242 14.25 21.49 -7.80
CA GLY A 242 14.11 21.48 -6.34
C GLY A 242 14.90 20.37 -5.66
N THR A 243 16.16 20.68 -5.30
CA THR A 243 17.10 19.97 -4.39
C THR A 243 16.45 19.56 -3.05
N SER A 244 16.76 18.46 -2.35
CA SER A 244 17.96 17.62 -2.19
C SER A 244 17.59 16.25 -1.59
N GLU A 245 18.55 15.30 -1.58
CA GLU A 245 18.56 13.98 -0.92
C GLU A 245 17.94 12.76 -1.64
N ARG A 246 18.73 12.17 -2.55
CA ARG A 246 18.91 10.70 -2.67
C ARG A 246 20.08 10.37 -3.61
N VAL A 247 21.30 10.41 -3.08
CA VAL A 247 22.54 10.16 -3.85
C VAL A 247 22.77 8.67 -4.16
N PHE A 248 22.01 7.74 -3.57
CA PHE A 248 22.15 6.29 -3.84
C PHE A 248 21.07 5.66 -4.73
N GLY A 249 20.19 6.46 -5.36
CA GLY A 249 19.14 5.96 -6.26
C GLY A 249 19.58 5.62 -7.69
N ARG A 250 20.84 5.89 -8.07
CA ARG A 250 21.31 5.80 -9.46
C ARG A 250 22.20 4.59 -9.80
N PHE A 251 22.47 3.70 -8.85
CA PHE A 251 23.29 2.50 -9.06
C PHE A 251 22.57 1.21 -8.67
N ARG A 252 21.31 1.04 -9.09
CA ARG A 252 20.75 -0.31 -9.29
C ARG A 252 20.73 -0.60 -10.79
N PRO A 253 21.62 -1.47 -11.29
CA PRO A 253 21.39 -2.11 -12.57
C PRO A 253 20.07 -2.86 -12.48
N ARG A 254 19.16 -2.61 -13.41
CA ARG A 254 17.89 -3.35 -13.56
C ARG A 254 18.18 -4.73 -14.17
N HIS A 255 19.09 -5.47 -13.55
CA HIS A 255 19.54 -6.82 -13.92
C HIS A 255 19.11 -7.84 -12.86
N HIS A 256 17.83 -7.81 -12.50
CA HIS A 256 17.09 -9.06 -12.37
C HIS A 256 16.06 -9.07 -13.49
N ARG A 257 16.54 -9.27 -14.72
CA ARG A 257 15.73 -9.88 -15.76
C ARG A 257 15.89 -11.39 -15.56
N ALA A 258 15.34 -11.89 -14.45
CA ALA A 258 14.94 -13.29 -14.42
C ALA A 258 14.03 -13.49 -15.63
N SER A 259 14.22 -14.58 -16.34
CA SER A 259 13.51 -14.98 -17.55
C SER A 259 12.05 -15.35 -17.28
N SER A 260 11.32 -14.51 -16.55
CA SER A 260 9.88 -14.52 -16.44
C SER A 260 9.36 -13.26 -17.13
N LEU A 261 9.59 -13.17 -18.44
CA LEU A 261 8.69 -12.37 -19.26
C LEU A 261 7.35 -13.11 -19.21
N GLY A 262 6.53 -12.74 -18.24
CA GLY A 262 5.25 -13.37 -17.97
C GLY A 262 4.43 -13.48 -19.24
N GLU A 263 3.87 -14.67 -19.43
CA GLU A 263 2.80 -14.99 -20.38
C GLU A 263 1.57 -14.07 -20.21
N GLU A 264 1.53 -13.21 -19.19
CA GLU A 264 0.43 -12.33 -18.85
C GLU A 264 0.18 -11.16 -19.83
N ASN A 265 1.07 -10.89 -20.80
CA ASN A 265 0.86 -9.81 -21.78
C ASN A 265 0.61 -10.25 -23.24
N LEU A 266 0.71 -11.54 -23.54
CA LEU A 266 0.39 -12.07 -24.87
C LEU A 266 -1.00 -12.67 -24.83
N GLY A 267 -1.96 -12.08 -25.56
CA GLY A 267 -3.27 -12.70 -25.71
C GLY A 267 -3.14 -14.01 -26.47
N CYS A 268 -3.05 -15.13 -25.75
CA CYS A 268 -2.97 -16.47 -26.32
C CYS A 268 -4.36 -16.88 -26.84
N HIS A 269 -4.44 -17.26 -28.11
CA HIS A 269 -5.67 -17.74 -28.72
C HIS A 269 -5.52 -19.21 -29.08
N THR A 270 -6.31 -20.05 -28.44
CA THR A 270 -6.32 -21.50 -28.65
C THR A 270 -7.28 -21.88 -29.78
N VAL A 271 -6.80 -22.75 -30.66
CA VAL A 271 -7.56 -23.40 -31.75
C VAL A 271 -7.81 -24.84 -31.34
N ASN A 272 -9.08 -25.19 -31.14
CA ASN A 272 -9.47 -26.55 -30.79
C ASN A 272 -9.38 -27.45 -32.03
N LEU A 273 -8.45 -28.40 -32.02
CA LEU A 273 -8.20 -29.32 -33.13
C LEU A 273 -9.04 -30.60 -33.11
N ARG A 274 -9.72 -30.95 -32.00
CA ARG A 274 -10.42 -32.25 -31.83
C ARG A 274 -11.51 -32.50 -32.87
N MET A 275 -12.12 -31.43 -33.38
CA MET A 275 -13.18 -31.46 -34.41
C MET A 275 -12.81 -30.66 -35.65
N SER A 276 -11.51 -30.39 -35.84
CA SER A 276 -11.04 -29.55 -36.94
C SER A 276 -10.68 -30.37 -38.17
N THR A 277 -10.86 -29.79 -39.36
CA THR A 277 -10.37 -30.37 -40.62
C THR A 277 -9.47 -29.38 -41.35
N ILE A 278 -8.46 -29.90 -42.05
CA ILE A 278 -7.56 -29.07 -42.85
C ILE A 278 -7.88 -29.21 -44.32
N LYS A 279 -8.11 -28.08 -44.99
CA LYS A 279 -8.27 -27.99 -46.44
C LYS A 279 -7.08 -27.27 -47.07
N ILE A 280 -6.54 -27.86 -48.13
CA ILE A 280 -5.51 -27.26 -48.99
C ILE A 280 -6.16 -26.45 -50.14
N ASP A 281 -7.50 -26.43 -50.23
CA ASP A 281 -8.26 -25.81 -51.32
C ASP A 281 -7.95 -24.32 -51.52
N ALA A 282 -7.14 -24.07 -52.55
CA ALA A 282 -6.92 -22.80 -53.23
C ALA A 282 -6.91 -23.02 -54.76
N GLU A 283 -7.91 -23.73 -55.29
CA GLU A 283 -8.14 -23.73 -56.75
C GLU A 283 -8.91 -22.49 -57.23
N HIS A 284 -9.50 -21.70 -56.32
CA HIS A 284 -10.36 -20.54 -56.67
C HIS A 284 -10.03 -19.23 -55.92
N SER A 285 -8.79 -19.02 -55.51
CA SER A 285 -8.34 -17.72 -55.00
C SER A 285 -6.85 -17.53 -55.26
N ASP A 286 -6.43 -16.37 -55.73
CA ASP A 286 -5.05 -15.99 -56.12
C ASP A 286 -3.99 -16.02 -54.97
N LEU A 287 -4.23 -16.80 -53.91
CA LEU A 287 -3.45 -16.83 -52.68
C LEU A 287 -2.50 -18.04 -52.64
N ARG A 288 -1.22 -17.79 -52.93
CA ARG A 288 -0.15 -18.80 -52.92
C ARG A 288 0.14 -19.31 -51.49
N LEU A 289 0.47 -20.60 -51.36
CA LEU A 289 0.94 -21.23 -50.11
C LEU A 289 -0.04 -21.16 -48.92
N CYS A 290 -1.34 -21.01 -49.18
CA CYS A 290 -2.37 -20.95 -48.15
C CYS A 290 -2.94 -22.32 -47.80
N PHE A 291 -3.42 -22.47 -46.57
CA PHE A 291 -4.22 -23.60 -46.10
C PHE A 291 -5.25 -23.11 -45.08
N ARG A 292 -6.34 -23.86 -44.92
CA ARG A 292 -7.44 -23.51 -43.99
C ARG A 292 -7.63 -24.57 -42.93
N ILE A 293 -7.75 -24.13 -41.67
CA ILE A 293 -8.18 -24.96 -40.55
C ILE A 293 -9.65 -24.63 -40.27
N ILE A 294 -10.52 -25.59 -40.49
CA ILE A 294 -11.97 -25.44 -40.29
C ILE A 294 -12.31 -26.10 -38.95
N SER A 295 -12.56 -25.28 -37.94
CA SER A 295 -13.05 -25.70 -36.62
C SER A 295 -14.56 -25.37 -36.51
N PRO A 296 -15.35 -26.09 -35.69
CA PRO A 296 -16.80 -25.83 -35.56
C PRO A 296 -17.14 -24.38 -35.18
N SER A 297 -16.25 -23.71 -34.44
CA SER A 297 -16.44 -22.34 -34.00
C SER A 297 -15.89 -21.29 -34.97
N LYS A 298 -14.88 -21.63 -35.78
CA LYS A 298 -14.17 -20.66 -36.63
C LYS A 298 -13.33 -21.32 -37.72
N THR A 299 -13.31 -20.70 -38.91
CA THR A 299 -12.34 -21.04 -39.96
C THR A 299 -11.13 -20.11 -39.90
N TYR A 300 -9.92 -20.69 -39.90
CA TYR A 300 -8.65 -19.98 -39.90
C TYR A 300 -7.96 -20.14 -41.26
N THR A 301 -7.80 -19.04 -42.00
CA THR A 301 -6.98 -19.01 -43.23
C THR A 301 -5.55 -18.62 -42.86
N LEU A 302 -4.60 -19.51 -43.15
CA LEU A 302 -3.18 -19.37 -42.82
C LEU A 302 -2.33 -19.48 -44.09
N GLN A 303 -1.20 -18.77 -44.11
CA GLN A 303 -0.23 -18.77 -45.19
C GLN A 303 1.19 -19.00 -44.63
N ALA A 304 1.91 -19.91 -45.28
CA ALA A 304 3.31 -20.25 -44.98
C ALA A 304 4.28 -19.54 -45.94
N GLU A 305 5.56 -19.46 -45.57
CA GLU A 305 6.58 -18.75 -46.36
C GLU A 305 7.11 -19.58 -47.54
N ASN A 306 7.10 -20.91 -47.43
CA ASN A 306 7.53 -21.82 -48.49
C ASN A 306 6.69 -23.12 -48.53
N GLU A 307 6.82 -23.88 -49.63
CA GLU A 307 6.06 -25.11 -49.88
C GLU A 307 6.37 -26.22 -48.87
N ALA A 308 7.65 -26.33 -48.47
CA ALA A 308 8.08 -27.33 -47.49
C ALA A 308 7.46 -27.06 -46.11
N GLU A 309 7.44 -25.80 -45.66
CA GLU A 309 6.80 -25.38 -44.41
C GLU A 309 5.29 -25.55 -44.46
N ARG A 310 4.65 -25.25 -45.59
CA ARG A 310 3.21 -25.48 -45.77
C ARG A 310 2.87 -26.95 -45.57
N MET A 311 3.59 -27.83 -46.26
CA MET A 311 3.37 -29.26 -46.18
C MET A 311 3.70 -29.82 -44.79
N ASP A 312 4.76 -29.34 -44.14
CA ASP A 312 5.11 -29.75 -42.78
C ASP A 312 4.08 -29.29 -41.75
N TRP A 313 3.61 -28.04 -41.79
CA TRP A 313 2.51 -27.58 -40.93
C TRP A 313 1.23 -28.40 -41.13
N VAL A 314 0.86 -28.66 -42.39
CA VAL A 314 -0.34 -29.45 -42.71
C VAL A 314 -0.21 -30.89 -42.24
N ASP A 315 0.93 -31.54 -42.48
CA ASP A 315 1.15 -32.93 -42.08
C ASP A 315 1.21 -33.06 -40.54
N LYS A 316 1.87 -32.13 -39.82
CA LYS A 316 1.90 -32.15 -38.35
C LYS A 316 0.51 -31.95 -37.72
N ILE A 317 -0.27 -30.98 -38.21
CA ILE A 317 -1.62 -30.71 -37.67
C ILE A 317 -2.57 -31.86 -38.03
N ARG A 318 -2.50 -32.44 -39.25
CA ARG A 318 -3.27 -33.65 -39.60
C ARG A 318 -2.92 -34.82 -38.70
N GLY A 319 -1.64 -35.00 -38.40
CA GLY A 319 -1.17 -36.05 -37.50
C GLY A 319 -1.78 -35.92 -36.11
N VAL A 320 -1.76 -34.71 -35.55
CA VAL A 320 -2.40 -34.42 -34.27
C VAL A 320 -3.91 -34.67 -34.32
N ILE A 321 -4.62 -34.21 -35.35
CA ILE A 321 -6.07 -34.44 -35.50
C ILE A 321 -6.38 -35.96 -35.56
N ALA A 322 -5.62 -36.71 -36.35
CA ALA A 322 -5.79 -38.16 -36.47
C ALA A 322 -5.54 -38.87 -35.13
N SER A 323 -4.50 -38.50 -34.39
CA SER A 323 -4.20 -39.06 -33.07
C SER A 323 -5.27 -38.70 -32.03
N LEU A 324 -5.80 -37.47 -32.06
CA LEU A 324 -6.92 -37.05 -31.19
C LEU A 324 -8.20 -37.84 -31.46
N LEU A 325 -8.46 -38.22 -32.72
CA LEU A 325 -9.62 -39.02 -33.11
C LEU A 325 -9.49 -40.52 -32.83
N THR A 326 -8.25 -41.02 -32.69
CA THR A 326 -7.95 -42.45 -32.50
C THR A 326 -7.78 -42.82 -31.01
N SER A 327 -7.69 -41.82 -30.12
CA SER A 327 -7.59 -42.04 -28.66
C SER A 327 -8.96 -42.43 -28.05
N PRO A 328 -9.06 -43.53 -27.29
CA PRO A 328 -10.34 -44.01 -26.77
C PRO A 328 -10.93 -43.08 -25.70
N PHE A 329 -12.23 -42.79 -25.85
CA PHE A 329 -13.09 -42.09 -24.90
C PHE A 329 -13.08 -42.77 -23.51
N LEU A 330 -12.81 -42.00 -22.46
CA LEU A 330 -13.16 -42.35 -21.09
C LEU A 330 -14.03 -41.21 -20.53
N ASP A 331 -15.32 -41.29 -20.82
CA ASP A 331 -16.36 -40.62 -20.06
C ASP A 331 -16.33 -41.17 -18.63
N LYS A 332 -16.16 -40.30 -17.64
CA LYS A 332 -16.43 -40.62 -16.23
C LYS A 332 -17.82 -40.11 -15.90
N ASP A 333 -18.81 -40.97 -16.06
CA ASP A 333 -20.09 -40.87 -15.36
C ASP A 333 -20.36 -42.17 -14.57
N VAL A 334 -20.49 -41.97 -13.25
CA VAL A 334 -21.19 -42.72 -12.21
C VAL A 334 -21.58 -44.19 -12.48
N ASN A 335 -21.08 -45.13 -11.67
CA ASN A 335 -21.99 -46.09 -11.03
C ASN A 335 -21.50 -46.69 -9.70
N VAL A 336 -22.46 -46.79 -8.79
CA VAL A 336 -22.41 -47.25 -7.41
C VAL A 336 -22.76 -48.74 -7.37
N ASN A 337 -21.93 -49.58 -6.74
CA ASN A 337 -22.29 -50.57 -5.70
C ASN A 337 -21.32 -51.78 -5.57
N SER A 338 -20.91 -51.99 -4.31
CA SER A 338 -20.70 -53.25 -3.57
C SER A 338 -19.96 -54.43 -4.22
N SER A 339 -18.82 -54.87 -3.65
CA SER A 339 -18.79 -55.85 -2.54
C SER A 339 -17.38 -56.41 -2.25
N SER A 340 -17.00 -56.36 -0.96
CA SER A 340 -16.27 -57.35 -0.13
C SER A 340 -14.84 -57.83 -0.43
N GLY A 341 -13.99 -57.64 0.61
CA GLY A 341 -12.87 -58.51 1.01
C GLY A 341 -11.51 -58.09 0.44
N GLY A 342 -10.47 -57.74 1.18
CA GLY A 342 -10.09 -57.98 2.57
C GLY A 342 -8.60 -58.35 2.58
N VAL A 343 -7.87 -57.92 3.63
CA VAL A 343 -6.50 -58.27 4.05
C VAL A 343 -5.40 -57.21 3.77
N GLY A 344 -4.76 -56.75 4.88
CA GLY A 344 -3.66 -55.78 4.98
C GLY A 344 -2.30 -56.29 4.48
N CYS A 345 -1.18 -55.60 4.60
CA CYS A 345 -0.68 -54.74 5.67
C CYS A 345 0.56 -53.93 5.18
N GLU A 346 0.78 -52.76 5.80
CA GLU A 346 2.07 -52.10 6.11
C GLU A 346 3.15 -51.83 5.02
N SER A 347 3.42 -50.55 4.74
CA SER A 347 4.51 -49.78 5.40
C SER A 347 4.91 -48.48 4.65
N SER A 348 5.16 -47.43 5.45
CA SER A 348 6.04 -46.26 5.23
C SER A 348 5.76 -45.27 4.09
N SER A 349 5.15 -44.15 4.46
CA SER A 349 5.25 -42.85 3.81
C SER A 349 6.36 -41.99 4.45
N PRO A 350 7.13 -41.25 3.64
CA PRO A 350 7.54 -39.91 4.00
C PRO A 350 7.06 -38.87 2.97
N ASP A 351 6.70 -37.71 3.50
CA ASP A 351 6.21 -36.51 2.83
C ASP A 351 7.03 -36.04 1.62
N ALA A 352 6.32 -35.54 0.61
CA ALA A 352 6.71 -34.31 -0.09
C ALA A 352 5.50 -33.72 -0.83
N HIS A 353 4.98 -32.63 -0.28
CA HIS A 353 4.23 -31.60 -1.01
C HIS A 353 4.93 -31.23 -2.33
N VAL A 354 4.13 -30.93 -3.35
CA VAL A 354 4.11 -29.65 -4.12
C VAL A 354 3.44 -29.91 -5.47
N SER A 355 2.25 -29.33 -5.66
CA SER A 355 1.76 -28.61 -6.86
C SER A 355 0.23 -28.60 -6.90
N SER A 356 -0.39 -27.70 -6.16
CA SER A 356 -1.80 -27.32 -6.38
C SER A 356 -1.97 -25.86 -6.02
N GLU A 357 -1.65 -24.98 -6.98
CA GLU A 357 -1.99 -23.55 -6.86
C GLU A 357 -2.83 -23.06 -8.05
N ASP A 358 -2.72 -23.68 -9.24
CA ASP A 358 -3.44 -23.22 -10.43
C ASP A 358 -4.82 -23.89 -10.64
N GLU A 359 -5.02 -25.14 -10.21
CA GLU A 359 -6.36 -25.75 -10.15
C GLU A 359 -7.26 -25.07 -9.09
N LEU A 360 -6.68 -24.59 -8.00
CA LEU A 360 -7.40 -23.84 -6.96
C LEU A 360 -7.81 -22.43 -7.42
N LYS A 361 -7.07 -21.78 -8.34
CA LYS A 361 -7.40 -20.43 -8.84
C LYS A 361 -8.61 -20.43 -9.78
N PHE A 362 -8.72 -21.40 -10.69
CA PHE A 362 -9.87 -21.49 -11.60
C PHE A 362 -11.16 -21.86 -10.86
N GLN A 363 -11.11 -22.77 -9.88
CA GLN A 363 -12.25 -23.08 -9.02
C GLN A 363 -12.65 -21.90 -8.11
N ARG A 364 -11.69 -21.09 -7.65
CA ARG A 364 -11.94 -19.91 -6.79
C ARG A 364 -12.47 -18.69 -7.56
N GLN A 365 -12.09 -18.50 -8.82
CA GLN A 365 -12.63 -17.41 -9.67
C GLN A 365 -14.11 -17.59 -10.00
N ASP A 366 -14.46 -18.83 -10.34
CA ASP A 366 -15.82 -19.21 -10.65
C ASP A 366 -16.68 -19.28 -9.37
N SER A 367 -16.07 -19.49 -8.20
CA SER A 367 -16.76 -19.41 -6.90
C SER A 367 -17.12 -17.97 -6.50
N VAL A 368 -16.21 -16.98 -6.64
CA VAL A 368 -16.49 -15.59 -6.22
C VAL A 368 -17.65 -14.97 -7.02
N SER A 369 -17.65 -15.14 -8.34
CA SER A 369 -18.71 -14.62 -9.21
C SER A 369 -20.08 -15.24 -8.85
N ARG A 370 -20.11 -16.54 -8.58
CA ARG A 370 -21.32 -17.24 -8.14
C ARG A 370 -21.79 -16.77 -6.76
N THR A 371 -20.88 -16.62 -5.80
CA THR A 371 -21.19 -16.13 -4.45
C THR A 371 -21.78 -14.73 -4.49
N LEU A 372 -21.14 -13.80 -5.22
CA LEU A 372 -21.60 -12.42 -5.30
C LEU A 372 -22.96 -12.30 -6.01
N ARG A 373 -23.20 -13.07 -7.06
CA ARG A 373 -24.48 -13.05 -7.80
C ARG A 373 -25.63 -13.72 -7.06
N ALA A 374 -25.35 -14.61 -6.10
CA ALA A 374 -26.37 -15.24 -5.25
C ALA A 374 -26.99 -14.24 -4.24
N ILE A 375 -26.35 -13.10 -4.01
CA ILE A 375 -26.82 -12.05 -3.10
C ILE A 375 -28.05 -11.34 -3.72
N PRO A 376 -29.06 -10.97 -2.91
CA PRO A 376 -30.26 -10.30 -3.41
C PRO A 376 -29.97 -9.07 -4.28
N GLY A 377 -30.51 -9.07 -5.50
CA GLY A 377 -30.36 -8.00 -6.49
C GLY A 377 -29.06 -8.02 -7.31
N ASN A 378 -28.06 -8.82 -6.92
CA ASN A 378 -26.75 -8.85 -7.61
C ASN A 378 -26.78 -9.62 -8.94
N GLY A 379 -27.85 -10.34 -9.26
CA GLY A 379 -28.04 -10.97 -10.56
C GLY A 379 -28.22 -9.99 -11.73
N ILE A 380 -28.50 -8.72 -11.43
CA ILE A 380 -28.69 -7.64 -12.41
C ILE A 380 -27.85 -6.42 -12.03
N CYS A 381 -27.47 -5.62 -13.02
CA CYS A 381 -26.75 -4.37 -12.83
C CYS A 381 -27.58 -3.39 -12.01
N ALA A 382 -26.96 -2.76 -11.01
CA ALA A 382 -27.62 -1.80 -10.12
C ALA A 382 -28.25 -0.60 -10.87
N GLU A 383 -27.67 -0.23 -12.02
CA GLU A 383 -28.03 1.00 -12.76
C GLU A 383 -29.04 0.75 -13.87
N CYS A 384 -28.73 -0.15 -14.81
CA CYS A 384 -29.54 -0.40 -16.00
C CYS A 384 -30.25 -1.75 -16.02
N SER A 385 -30.17 -2.52 -14.93
CA SER A 385 -30.78 -3.84 -14.79
C SER A 385 -30.32 -4.89 -15.82
N ALA A 386 -29.20 -4.68 -16.51
CA ALA A 386 -28.58 -5.68 -17.38
C ALA A 386 -28.20 -6.95 -16.59
N SER A 387 -28.44 -8.12 -17.16
CA SER A 387 -28.15 -9.41 -16.50
C SER A 387 -26.65 -9.65 -16.33
N GLU A 388 -26.31 -10.43 -15.31
CA GLU A 388 -24.95 -10.95 -15.06
C GLU A 388 -23.86 -9.86 -14.99
N PRO A 389 -23.93 -8.94 -14.01
CA PRO A 389 -22.89 -7.93 -13.84
C PRO A 389 -21.54 -8.55 -13.41
N ASP A 390 -20.47 -8.15 -14.09
CA ASP A 390 -19.08 -8.64 -13.89
C ASP A 390 -18.14 -7.60 -13.29
N TRP A 391 -18.68 -6.45 -12.90
CA TRP A 391 -17.96 -5.34 -12.30
C TRP A 391 -18.61 -4.97 -10.99
N ALA A 392 -17.86 -4.30 -10.12
CA ALA A 392 -18.38 -3.84 -8.84
C ALA A 392 -17.80 -2.48 -8.47
N SER A 393 -18.55 -1.71 -7.69
CA SER A 393 -18.02 -0.56 -6.96
C SER A 393 -17.91 -0.93 -5.49
N LEU A 394 -16.68 -0.99 -4.97
CA LEU A 394 -16.42 -1.51 -3.62
C LEU A 394 -17.02 -0.63 -2.52
N ASN A 395 -16.91 0.70 -2.66
CA ASN A 395 -17.43 1.63 -1.67
C ASN A 395 -18.93 1.83 -1.74
N LEU A 396 -19.53 1.65 -2.91
CA LEU A 396 -20.98 1.69 -3.06
C LEU A 396 -21.63 0.35 -2.73
N GLY A 397 -20.88 -0.76 -2.71
CA GLY A 397 -21.41 -2.09 -2.43
C GLY A 397 -22.34 -2.63 -3.51
N ILE A 398 -22.09 -2.28 -4.78
CA ILE A 398 -22.96 -2.62 -5.91
C ILE A 398 -22.23 -3.35 -7.04
N LEU A 399 -22.95 -4.21 -7.77
CA LEU A 399 -22.52 -4.83 -9.01
C LEU A 399 -23.07 -4.12 -10.25
N LEU A 400 -22.21 -4.02 -11.27
CA LEU A 400 -22.37 -3.21 -12.47
C LEU A 400 -22.07 -4.03 -13.72
N CYS A 401 -22.74 -3.73 -14.83
CA CYS A 401 -22.33 -4.24 -16.14
C CYS A 401 -21.10 -3.46 -16.65
N ILE A 402 -20.51 -3.94 -17.75
CA ILE A 402 -19.31 -3.32 -18.34
C ILE A 402 -19.52 -1.86 -18.78
N GLU A 403 -20.71 -1.50 -19.26
CA GLU A 403 -20.99 -0.14 -19.72
C GLU A 403 -21.15 0.83 -18.54
N CYS A 404 -21.98 0.46 -17.55
CA CYS A 404 -22.18 1.28 -16.35
C CYS A 404 -20.89 1.38 -15.52
N SER A 405 -20.06 0.32 -15.47
CA SER A 405 -18.75 0.41 -14.82
C SER A 405 -17.82 1.40 -15.53
N GLY A 406 -17.96 1.58 -16.84
CA GLY A 406 -17.30 2.64 -17.61
C GLY A 406 -17.69 4.05 -17.13
N VAL A 407 -18.99 4.30 -16.91
CA VAL A 407 -19.47 5.57 -16.35
C VAL A 407 -18.92 5.79 -14.94
N HIS A 408 -19.02 4.78 -14.07
CA HIS A 408 -18.51 4.88 -12.69
C HIS A 408 -17.00 5.14 -12.62
N ARG A 409 -16.22 4.71 -13.61
CA ARG A 409 -14.79 5.06 -13.71
C ARG A 409 -14.58 6.56 -13.99
N ASN A 410 -15.45 7.18 -14.77
CA ASN A 410 -15.36 8.60 -15.12
C ASN A 410 -15.70 9.52 -13.94
N LEU A 411 -16.52 9.05 -12.98
CA LEU A 411 -16.80 9.80 -11.74
C LEU A 411 -15.54 9.97 -10.86
N GLY A 412 -14.58 9.06 -10.98
CA GLY A 412 -13.36 9.07 -10.17
C GLY A 412 -13.49 8.30 -8.86
N VAL A 413 -12.32 7.93 -8.30
CA VAL A 413 -12.20 7.01 -7.16
C VAL A 413 -12.74 7.55 -5.83
N HIS A 414 -12.95 8.87 -5.74
CA HIS A 414 -13.52 9.54 -4.58
C HIS A 414 -15.05 9.40 -4.52
N ILE A 415 -15.69 9.01 -5.63
CA ILE A 415 -17.13 8.71 -5.71
C ILE A 415 -17.35 7.21 -5.87
N SER A 416 -16.64 6.54 -6.78
CA SER A 416 -16.85 5.13 -7.08
C SER A 416 -15.55 4.36 -7.32
N LYS A 417 -15.30 3.33 -6.51
CA LYS A 417 -14.11 2.47 -6.56
C LYS A 417 -14.38 1.21 -7.36
N VAL A 418 -14.25 1.32 -8.68
CA VAL A 418 -14.59 0.23 -9.62
C VAL A 418 -13.52 -0.88 -9.66
N ARG A 419 -13.93 -2.13 -9.56
CA ARG A 419 -13.11 -3.35 -9.71
C ARG A 419 -13.82 -4.41 -10.54
N SER A 420 -13.07 -5.22 -11.25
CA SER A 420 -13.59 -6.36 -11.99
C SER A 420 -13.74 -7.56 -11.06
N ILE A 421 -14.87 -8.26 -11.16
CA ILE A 421 -15.09 -9.51 -10.42
C ILE A 421 -14.12 -10.59 -10.90
N THR A 422 -13.88 -10.65 -12.22
CA THR A 422 -13.09 -11.70 -12.85
C THR A 422 -11.60 -11.35 -12.99
N LEU A 423 -11.27 -10.08 -13.24
CA LEU A 423 -9.88 -9.67 -13.49
C LEU A 423 -9.11 -9.29 -12.22
N ASP A 424 -9.77 -8.75 -11.19
CA ASP A 424 -9.11 -8.23 -9.98
C ASP A 424 -9.16 -9.23 -8.81
N VAL A 425 -8.71 -10.47 -9.03
CA VAL A 425 -8.89 -11.61 -8.10
C VAL A 425 -8.38 -11.35 -6.67
N LYS A 426 -7.29 -10.58 -6.51
CA LYS A 426 -6.69 -10.28 -5.19
C LYS A 426 -7.50 -9.29 -4.36
N VAL A 427 -8.46 -8.59 -4.95
CA VAL A 427 -9.31 -7.63 -4.24
C VAL A 427 -10.36 -8.33 -3.39
N TRP A 428 -10.86 -9.48 -3.86
CA TRP A 428 -12.01 -10.18 -3.28
C TRP A 428 -11.65 -11.00 -2.04
N GLU A 429 -11.13 -10.32 -1.02
CA GLU A 429 -10.87 -10.87 0.31
C GLU A 429 -12.19 -11.11 1.07
N PRO A 430 -12.23 -12.03 2.05
CA PRO A 430 -13.45 -12.35 2.80
C PRO A 430 -14.21 -11.13 3.36
N PRO A 431 -13.56 -10.12 3.98
CA PRO A 431 -14.28 -8.94 4.48
C PRO A 431 -15.00 -8.13 3.40
N ILE A 432 -14.48 -8.14 2.16
CA ILE A 432 -15.17 -7.49 1.03
C ILE A 432 -16.37 -8.34 0.62
N LEU A 433 -16.24 -9.66 0.54
CA LEU A 433 -17.38 -10.54 0.23
C LEU A 433 -18.50 -10.41 1.27
N ASP A 434 -18.13 -10.35 2.55
CA ASP A 434 -19.06 -10.17 3.67
C ASP A 434 -19.73 -8.78 3.63
N LEU A 435 -18.99 -7.73 3.23
CA LEU A 435 -19.56 -6.40 2.98
C LEU A 435 -20.65 -6.46 1.90
N PHE A 436 -20.39 -7.15 0.78
CA PHE A 436 -21.38 -7.32 -0.28
C PHE A 436 -22.56 -8.19 0.17
N HIS A 437 -22.35 -9.21 1.01
CA HIS A 437 -23.43 -10.01 1.59
C HIS A 437 -24.38 -9.18 2.46
N ASN A 438 -23.85 -8.22 3.22
CA ASN A 438 -24.65 -7.35 4.07
C ASN A 438 -25.35 -6.21 3.31
N LEU A 439 -24.78 -5.75 2.20
CA LEU A 439 -25.34 -4.68 1.38
C LEU A 439 -26.13 -5.28 0.20
N GLY A 440 -25.44 -5.60 -0.89
CA GLY A 440 -26.06 -6.11 -2.11
C GLY A 440 -26.87 -5.05 -2.87
N ASN A 441 -27.05 -5.26 -4.17
CA ASN A 441 -27.72 -4.32 -5.07
C ASN A 441 -29.15 -3.99 -4.63
N ALA A 442 -29.88 -4.96 -4.06
CA ALA A 442 -31.25 -4.74 -3.62
C ALA A 442 -31.32 -3.67 -2.51
N TYR A 443 -30.51 -3.82 -1.46
CA TYR A 443 -30.45 -2.86 -0.35
C TYR A 443 -29.82 -1.53 -0.78
N CYS A 444 -28.70 -1.57 -1.51
CA CYS A 444 -28.06 -0.35 -1.99
C CYS A 444 -29.03 0.47 -2.85
N ASN A 445 -29.79 -0.15 -3.75
CA ASN A 445 -30.79 0.57 -4.52
C ASN A 445 -31.97 1.05 -3.67
N SER A 446 -32.40 0.32 -2.62
CA SER A 446 -33.45 0.84 -1.74
C SER A 446 -33.03 2.10 -0.98
N VAL A 447 -31.73 2.29 -0.74
CA VAL A 447 -31.17 3.53 -0.15
C VAL A 447 -30.95 4.61 -1.21
N TRP A 448 -30.32 4.26 -2.34
CA TRP A 448 -29.93 5.23 -3.36
C TRP A 448 -31.08 5.66 -4.30
N GLU A 449 -32.16 4.89 -4.37
CA GLU A 449 -33.32 5.11 -5.26
C GLU A 449 -34.63 5.28 -4.46
N GLU A 450 -34.54 5.63 -3.17
CA GLU A 450 -35.69 5.73 -2.25
C GLU A 450 -36.79 6.66 -2.78
N LEU A 451 -36.42 7.83 -3.32
CA LEU A 451 -37.38 8.80 -3.88
C LEU A 451 -38.01 8.34 -5.20
N LEU A 452 -37.32 7.49 -5.95
CA LEU A 452 -37.84 6.89 -7.19
C LEU A 452 -38.94 5.87 -6.89
N HIS A 453 -38.78 5.08 -5.82
CA HIS A 453 -39.78 4.12 -5.37
C HIS A 453 -41.05 4.79 -4.83
N LEU A 454 -40.91 5.93 -4.13
CA LEU A 454 -42.05 6.70 -3.60
C LEU A 454 -42.89 7.35 -4.71
N HIS A 455 -42.27 7.85 -5.79
CA HIS A 455 -42.98 8.42 -6.93
C HIS A 455 -43.79 7.37 -7.72
N ASN A 456 -43.29 6.14 -7.83
CA ASN A 456 -44.04 5.05 -8.46
C ASN A 456 -45.26 4.58 -7.65
N GLN A 457 -45.36 4.95 -6.36
CA GLN A 457 -46.47 4.60 -5.47
C GLN A 457 -47.50 5.73 -5.27
N ARG A 458 -47.10 7.00 -5.47
CA ARG A 458 -48.00 8.16 -5.42
C ARG A 458 -48.34 8.63 -6.85
N SER A 459 -49.17 7.87 -7.55
CA SER A 459 -49.90 8.41 -8.71
C SER A 459 -50.95 9.40 -8.20
N ASP A 460 -51.05 10.55 -8.85
CA ASP A 460 -52.08 11.59 -8.67
C ASP A 460 -51.75 12.67 -7.61
N GLU A 461 -50.79 13.54 -7.90
CA GLU A 461 -50.98 15.00 -7.97
C GLU A 461 -49.65 15.74 -8.14
N ALA A 462 -49.72 16.84 -8.89
CA ALA A 462 -48.65 17.68 -9.42
C ALA A 462 -47.47 17.97 -8.47
N ASP A 463 -46.27 17.50 -8.83
CA ASP A 463 -45.03 18.27 -8.70
C ASP A 463 -44.03 17.84 -9.78
N ALA A 464 -43.74 18.75 -10.70
CA ALA A 464 -42.97 18.53 -11.93
C ALA A 464 -41.44 18.54 -11.72
N THR A 465 -40.93 18.08 -10.57
CA THR A 465 -39.55 18.39 -10.16
C THR A 465 -38.49 17.31 -10.41
N LEU A 466 -38.82 16.04 -10.68
CA LEU A 466 -37.79 15.02 -11.01
C LEU A 466 -38.29 13.96 -12.00
N SER A 467 -38.23 14.24 -13.30
CA SER A 467 -38.46 13.25 -14.37
C SER A 467 -37.24 12.34 -14.61
N ILE A 468 -36.67 11.77 -13.55
CA ILE A 468 -35.51 10.87 -13.66
C ILE A 468 -36.01 9.43 -13.71
N THR A 469 -35.89 8.78 -14.86
CA THR A 469 -36.28 7.38 -15.06
C THR A 469 -35.07 6.46 -15.06
N LYS A 470 -35.18 5.29 -14.41
CA LYS A 470 -34.13 4.26 -14.45
C LYS A 470 -33.91 3.76 -15.89
N PRO A 471 -32.66 3.71 -16.38
CA PRO A 471 -32.36 3.30 -17.74
C PRO A 471 -32.52 1.78 -17.94
N GLU A 472 -32.79 1.37 -19.17
CA GLU A 472 -32.80 -0.03 -19.60
C GLU A 472 -31.42 -0.47 -20.15
N PRO A 473 -31.17 -1.78 -20.31
CA PRO A 473 -29.89 -2.26 -20.83
C PRO A 473 -29.57 -1.74 -22.24
N LYS A 474 -30.59 -1.46 -23.05
CA LYS A 474 -30.47 -1.01 -24.44
C LYS A 474 -30.43 0.51 -24.61
N ASP A 475 -30.67 1.27 -23.54
CA ASP A 475 -30.67 2.73 -23.59
C ASP A 475 -29.27 3.27 -23.92
N ASP A 476 -29.24 4.44 -24.55
CA ASP A 476 -28.00 5.11 -24.94
C ASP A 476 -27.10 5.43 -23.74
N TYR A 477 -25.78 5.42 -24.00
CA TYR A 477 -24.76 5.68 -22.99
C TYR A 477 -24.99 6.99 -22.22
N VAL A 478 -25.43 8.05 -22.91
CA VAL A 478 -25.68 9.37 -22.31
C VAL A 478 -26.82 9.33 -21.29
N LYS A 479 -27.87 8.54 -21.53
CA LYS A 479 -28.98 8.38 -20.58
C LYS A 479 -28.52 7.65 -19.32
N LYS A 480 -27.70 6.60 -19.48
CA LYS A 480 -27.07 5.88 -18.36
C LYS A 480 -26.14 6.80 -17.56
N GLU A 481 -25.34 7.61 -18.24
CA GLU A 481 -24.44 8.58 -17.61
C GLU A 481 -25.20 9.62 -16.78
N THR A 482 -26.24 10.23 -17.36
CA THR A 482 -27.07 11.22 -16.68
C THR A 482 -27.73 10.63 -15.43
N TYR A 483 -28.31 9.43 -15.53
CA TYR A 483 -28.92 8.74 -14.38
C TYR A 483 -27.92 8.50 -13.25
N ILE A 484 -26.75 7.94 -13.57
CA ILE A 484 -25.70 7.62 -12.60
C ILE A 484 -25.17 8.91 -11.93
N HIS A 485 -25.03 10.00 -12.70
CA HIS A 485 -24.60 11.29 -12.16
C HIS A 485 -25.62 11.85 -11.16
N SER A 486 -26.91 11.85 -11.52
CA SER A 486 -27.96 12.31 -10.61
C SER A 486 -28.11 11.42 -9.36
N LYS A 487 -27.86 10.11 -9.48
CA LYS A 487 -27.91 9.15 -8.37
C LYS A 487 -26.76 9.35 -7.37
N TYR A 488 -25.51 9.40 -7.84
CA TYR A 488 -24.33 9.35 -6.95
C TYR A 488 -23.62 10.69 -6.72
N VAL A 489 -23.64 11.59 -7.70
CA VAL A 489 -22.96 12.89 -7.60
C VAL A 489 -23.88 13.92 -6.98
N GLU A 490 -25.08 14.06 -7.53
CA GLU A 490 -26.06 15.06 -7.07
C GLU A 490 -26.93 14.53 -5.91
N LYS A 491 -26.95 13.20 -5.72
CA LYS A 491 -27.77 12.50 -4.73
C LYS A 491 -29.25 12.90 -4.79
N LEU A 492 -29.80 13.09 -5.99
CA LEU A 492 -31.20 13.55 -6.19
C LEU A 492 -32.24 12.49 -5.86
N LEU A 493 -31.84 11.22 -5.86
CA LEU A 493 -32.74 10.07 -5.65
C LEU A 493 -32.77 9.56 -4.20
N VAL A 494 -31.94 10.15 -3.33
CA VAL A 494 -31.81 9.79 -1.91
C VAL A 494 -32.72 10.67 -1.06
N LEU A 495 -33.41 10.08 -0.08
CA LEU A 495 -34.19 10.86 0.89
C LEU A 495 -33.25 11.55 1.88
N LYS A 496 -33.22 12.89 1.84
CA LYS A 496 -32.49 13.70 2.84
C LYS A 496 -33.43 13.98 4.01
N GLU A 497 -33.19 13.34 5.17
CA GLU A 497 -33.97 13.59 6.38
C GLU A 497 -33.80 15.06 6.83
N ALA A 498 -34.91 15.79 6.95
CA ALA A 498 -34.92 17.16 7.44
C ALA A 498 -34.45 17.17 8.91
N THR A 499 -33.57 18.11 9.24
CA THR A 499 -33.04 18.25 10.60
C THR A 499 -34.12 18.87 11.49
N GLU A 500 -35.02 18.06 12.03
CA GLU A 500 -36.03 18.50 12.98
C GLU A 500 -35.41 18.75 14.37
N CYS A 501 -35.98 19.71 15.10
CA CYS A 501 -35.51 20.11 16.42
C CYS A 501 -35.74 18.97 17.43
N GLY A 502 -34.66 18.37 17.95
CA GLY A 502 -34.70 17.31 18.96
C GLY A 502 -34.13 15.94 18.52
N ILE A 503 -33.76 15.77 17.26
CA ILE A 503 -33.12 14.53 16.76
C ILE A 503 -31.59 14.65 16.92
N PRO A 504 -30.89 13.62 17.45
CA PRO A 504 -29.43 13.61 17.51
C PRO A 504 -28.80 13.85 16.14
N SER A 505 -27.66 14.54 16.12
CA SER A 505 -26.94 14.83 14.87
C SER A 505 -26.67 13.54 14.09
N HIS A 506 -26.63 13.61 12.76
CA HIS A 506 -26.32 12.44 11.92
C HIS A 506 -24.98 11.80 12.33
N ALA A 507 -24.00 12.61 12.76
CA ALA A 507 -22.76 12.12 13.32
C ALA A 507 -23.02 11.29 14.59
N THR A 508 -23.78 11.80 15.56
CA THR A 508 -24.13 11.08 16.80
C THR A 508 -24.80 9.74 16.51
N ARG A 509 -25.73 9.72 15.55
CA ARG A 509 -26.40 8.48 15.11
C ARG A 509 -25.44 7.48 14.46
N ILE A 510 -24.45 7.93 13.70
CA ILE A 510 -23.40 7.05 13.15
C ILE A 510 -22.57 6.44 14.29
N TRP A 511 -22.17 7.25 15.28
CA TRP A 511 -21.43 6.78 16.46
C TRP A 511 -22.22 5.72 17.25
N GLU A 512 -23.52 5.94 17.45
CA GLU A 512 -24.42 4.96 18.09
C GLU A 512 -24.59 3.68 17.25
N ALA A 513 -24.76 3.81 15.94
CA ALA A 513 -24.90 2.67 15.04
C ALA A 513 -23.64 1.78 15.03
N ILE A 514 -22.44 2.37 15.06
CA ILE A 514 -21.17 1.62 15.21
C ILE A 514 -21.10 0.95 16.59
N LYS A 515 -21.51 1.63 17.67
CA LYS A 515 -21.57 1.03 19.02
C LYS A 515 -22.52 -0.18 19.07
N SER A 516 -23.56 -0.20 18.25
CA SER A 516 -24.51 -1.32 18.12
C SER A 516 -24.11 -2.36 17.05
N ASP A 517 -22.96 -2.20 16.39
CA ASP A 517 -22.47 -3.02 15.27
C ASP A 517 -23.47 -3.17 14.10
N ASN A 518 -24.23 -2.11 13.81
CA ASN A 518 -25.24 -2.11 12.75
C ASN A 518 -24.68 -1.55 11.43
N LEU A 519 -24.10 -2.43 10.61
CA LEU A 519 -23.46 -2.07 9.34
C LEU A 519 -24.40 -1.34 8.36
N GLN A 520 -25.62 -1.85 8.20
CA GLN A 520 -26.60 -1.31 7.25
C GLN A 520 -27.04 0.10 7.67
N ALA A 521 -27.27 0.33 8.97
CA ALA A 521 -27.61 1.65 9.49
C ALA A 521 -26.47 2.65 9.28
N VAL A 522 -25.21 2.25 9.53
CA VAL A 522 -24.02 3.08 9.27
C VAL A 522 -23.94 3.45 7.78
N TYR A 523 -24.09 2.47 6.87
CA TYR A 523 -24.11 2.71 5.43
C TYR A 523 -25.20 3.72 5.03
N ARG A 524 -26.46 3.51 5.48
CA ARG A 524 -27.58 4.41 5.16
C ARG A 524 -27.30 5.84 5.64
N LEU A 525 -26.81 6.00 6.87
CA LEU A 525 -26.49 7.31 7.44
C LEU A 525 -25.36 8.01 6.69
N ILE A 526 -24.31 7.29 6.27
CA ILE A 526 -23.22 7.86 5.45
C ILE A 526 -23.72 8.31 4.08
N VAL A 527 -24.62 7.54 3.44
CA VAL A 527 -25.15 7.88 2.12
C VAL A 527 -26.09 9.09 2.17
N THR A 528 -27.01 9.10 3.13
CA THR A 528 -28.06 10.13 3.28
C THR A 528 -27.54 11.46 3.84
N SER A 529 -26.43 11.43 4.57
CA SER A 529 -25.82 12.62 5.17
C SER A 529 -24.55 13.07 4.42
N ASN A 530 -24.11 14.31 4.68
CA ASN A 530 -22.82 14.85 4.23
C ASN A 530 -21.81 14.88 5.40
N VAL A 531 -21.90 13.93 6.33
CA VAL A 531 -21.00 13.86 7.50
C VAL A 531 -19.59 13.48 7.04
N ASN A 532 -18.59 14.18 7.58
CA ASN A 532 -17.20 13.80 7.40
C ASN A 532 -16.92 12.55 8.24
N ILE A 533 -16.45 11.47 7.62
CA ILE A 533 -16.18 10.19 8.30
C ILE A 533 -14.98 10.30 9.25
N ASN A 534 -14.13 11.32 9.07
CA ASN A 534 -13.00 11.62 9.91
C ASN A 534 -13.33 12.58 11.07
N THR A 535 -14.60 12.68 11.47
CA THR A 535 -15.00 13.41 12.68
C THR A 535 -14.41 12.75 13.92
N SER A 536 -13.97 13.60 14.86
CA SER A 536 -13.56 13.15 16.19
C SER A 536 -14.76 13.08 17.15
N TYR A 537 -14.66 12.27 18.21
CA TYR A 537 -15.70 12.11 19.23
C TYR A 537 -16.12 13.45 19.86
N ASP A 538 -15.14 14.34 20.09
CA ASP A 538 -15.32 15.65 20.72
C ASP A 538 -16.16 16.62 19.87
N GLU A 539 -16.21 16.42 18.55
CA GLU A 539 -17.05 17.21 17.65
C GLU A 539 -18.52 16.82 17.72
N VAL A 540 -18.83 15.64 18.25
CA VAL A 540 -20.16 15.02 18.20
C VAL A 540 -20.84 15.00 19.57
N ASP A 541 -20.06 14.87 20.65
CA ASP A 541 -20.53 14.90 22.04
C ASP A 541 -20.19 16.26 22.67
N ALA A 542 -21.08 17.24 22.53
CA ALA A 542 -20.95 18.58 23.11
C ALA A 542 -21.24 18.62 24.62
N THR A 543 -20.88 17.56 25.36
CA THR A 543 -21.09 17.45 26.81
C THR A 543 -19.77 17.65 27.55
N ASP A 544 -19.61 18.86 28.12
CA ASP A 544 -18.68 19.27 29.17
C ASP A 544 -17.41 18.41 29.39
N CYS A 545 -16.31 18.81 28.73
CA CYS A 545 -14.97 18.53 29.23
C CYS A 545 -14.18 19.84 29.28
N TYR A 546 -14.63 20.73 30.17
CA TYR A 546 -13.80 21.83 30.66
C TYR A 546 -12.45 21.29 31.09
N HIS A 547 -11.40 21.90 30.55
CA HIS A 547 -10.08 21.86 31.14
C HIS A 547 -10.18 22.36 32.58
N SER A 548 -9.81 21.51 33.55
CA SER A 548 -9.45 21.95 34.89
C SER A 548 -8.13 21.28 35.25
N ILE A 549 -7.08 21.79 34.61
CA ILE A 549 -5.81 22.04 35.29
C ILE A 549 -5.45 23.48 34.91
N ASP A 550 -6.28 24.43 35.35
CA ASP A 550 -5.79 25.76 35.66
C ASP A 550 -5.20 25.67 37.07
N THR A 551 -3.88 25.64 37.17
CA THR A 551 -3.24 26.32 38.30
C THR A 551 -3.37 27.81 38.02
N PRO A 552 -4.01 28.60 38.89
CA PRO A 552 -4.07 30.04 38.71
C PRO A 552 -2.67 30.59 39.00
N ASP A 553 -2.04 31.19 38.00
CA ASP A 553 -1.18 32.36 38.16
C ASP A 553 -0.52 32.66 36.81
N SER A 554 -0.97 33.75 36.18
CA SER A 554 -0.23 34.71 35.36
C SER A 554 -1.14 35.26 34.27
N GLU A 555 -1.67 36.45 34.51
CA GLU A 555 -2.19 37.33 33.47
C GLU A 555 -1.07 37.64 32.47
N ASP A 556 -1.18 37.18 31.22
CA ASP A 556 -0.76 38.01 30.08
C ASP A 556 -1.43 37.56 28.77
N GLY A 557 -2.02 38.51 28.08
CA GLY A 557 -2.73 38.30 26.83
C GLY A 557 -1.76 38.27 25.66
N SER A 558 -1.42 37.08 25.18
CA SER A 558 -0.80 36.94 23.85
C SER A 558 -1.27 35.67 23.15
N ARG A 559 -1.80 35.84 21.93
CA ARG A 559 -2.21 34.78 21.01
C ARG A 559 -0.97 34.00 20.55
N HIS A 560 -0.58 32.97 21.29
CA HIS A 560 0.38 31.98 20.84
C HIS A 560 -0.32 30.67 20.48
N SER A 561 0.01 30.18 19.29
CA SER A 561 -0.31 28.87 18.73
C SER A 561 -0.29 27.77 19.79
N ALA A 562 -1.45 27.17 20.06
CA ALA A 562 -1.60 26.05 20.97
C ALA A 562 -0.78 24.85 20.46
N GLU A 563 0.47 24.73 20.93
CA GLU A 563 1.21 23.48 20.87
C GLU A 563 0.36 22.43 21.61
N ARG A 564 -0.20 21.48 20.87
CA ARG A 564 -0.88 20.30 21.43
C ARG A 564 0.14 19.54 22.28
N LYS A 565 0.24 19.83 23.57
CA LYS A 565 1.00 19.03 24.53
C LYS A 565 0.43 17.61 24.50
N GLN A 566 1.14 16.70 23.84
CA GLN A 566 0.79 15.29 23.79
C GLN A 566 0.96 14.70 25.18
N PHE A 567 -0.09 14.11 25.73
CA PHE A 567 -0.07 13.49 27.04
C PHE A 567 0.10 11.98 26.88
N ASP A 568 1.08 11.41 27.59
CA ASP A 568 1.31 9.97 27.62
C ASP A 568 0.01 9.23 28.01
N PRO A 569 -0.49 8.29 27.16
CA PRO A 569 -1.68 7.51 27.47
C PRO A 569 -1.66 6.84 28.84
N THR A 570 -0.49 6.46 29.39
CA THR A 570 -0.38 5.81 30.71
C THR A 570 -0.71 6.73 31.90
N THR A 571 -0.66 8.04 31.69
CA THR A 571 -0.89 9.05 32.72
C THR A 571 -2.34 9.56 32.76
N CYS A 572 -3.18 9.12 31.82
CA CYS A 572 -4.57 9.56 31.71
C CYS A 572 -5.41 9.09 32.91
N PRO A 573 -5.99 10.01 33.71
CA PRO A 573 -6.75 9.65 34.92
C PRO A 573 -7.99 8.80 34.60
N ARG A 574 -8.67 9.06 33.47
CA ARG A 574 -9.79 8.23 32.99
C ARG A 574 -9.40 6.79 32.63
N ILE A 575 -8.14 6.54 32.28
CA ILE A 575 -7.62 5.19 32.00
C ILE A 575 -7.26 4.46 33.31
N LYS A 576 -6.76 5.20 34.31
CA LYS A 576 -6.37 4.65 35.62
C LYS A 576 -7.56 4.21 36.46
N ASP A 577 -8.66 4.95 36.45
CA ASP A 577 -9.82 4.67 37.32
C ASP A 577 -10.70 3.52 36.80
N SER A 578 -10.67 3.23 35.48
CA SER A 578 -11.49 2.18 34.87
C SER A 578 -10.75 0.92 34.45
N GLY A 579 -9.41 0.90 34.53
CA GLY A 579 -8.58 -0.26 34.17
C GLY A 579 -8.52 -0.61 32.68
N GLU A 580 -9.27 0.11 31.83
CA GLU A 580 -9.27 -0.09 30.38
C GLU A 580 -8.67 1.12 29.64
N PRO A 581 -7.59 0.96 28.86
CA PRO A 581 -7.01 2.02 28.03
C PRO A 581 -7.93 2.57 26.92
N GLY A 582 -9.15 2.06 26.80
CA GLY A 582 -10.17 2.47 25.84
C GLY A 582 -11.16 3.55 26.33
N ASN A 583 -11.12 3.97 27.60
CA ASN A 583 -12.14 4.87 28.15
C ASN A 583 -11.92 6.37 27.91
N CYS A 584 -10.76 6.76 27.39
CA CYS A 584 -10.58 8.11 26.86
C CYS A 584 -10.95 8.11 25.38
N LEU A 585 -12.20 8.48 25.06
CA LEU A 585 -12.67 8.65 23.68
C LEU A 585 -12.27 10.01 23.06
N LYS A 586 -11.53 10.84 23.82
CA LYS A 586 -11.15 12.19 23.39
C LYS A 586 -10.31 12.13 22.12
N GLY A 587 -10.71 12.88 21.10
CA GLY A 587 -10.06 12.86 19.77
C GLY A 587 -10.18 11.54 19.00
N CYS A 588 -10.88 10.51 19.49
CA CYS A 588 -11.04 9.26 18.74
C CYS A 588 -11.88 9.48 17.48
N SER A 589 -11.54 8.78 16.39
CA SER A 589 -12.34 8.74 15.16
C SER A 589 -13.30 7.53 15.14
N LEU A 590 -14.20 7.49 14.15
CA LEU A 590 -15.08 6.33 13.91
C LEU A 590 -14.30 5.02 13.76
N LEU A 591 -13.10 5.08 13.15
CA LEU A 591 -12.24 3.91 12.96
C LEU A 591 -11.65 3.41 14.29
N HIS A 592 -11.34 4.30 15.23
CA HIS A 592 -10.93 3.90 16.59
C HIS A 592 -12.07 3.20 17.33
N LEU A 593 -13.30 3.71 17.21
CA LEU A 593 -14.47 3.08 17.82
C LEU A 593 -14.74 1.70 17.21
N ALA A 594 -14.68 1.59 15.88
CA ALA A 594 -14.84 0.30 15.19
C ALA A 594 -13.77 -0.73 15.61
N CYS A 595 -12.54 -0.29 15.92
CA CYS A 595 -11.52 -1.19 16.47
C CYS A 595 -11.84 -1.73 17.88
N HIS A 596 -12.70 -1.04 18.62
CA HIS A 596 -13.13 -1.46 19.96
C HIS A 596 -14.41 -2.31 19.95
N VAL A 597 -15.35 -1.99 19.07
CA VAL A 597 -16.73 -2.51 19.15
C VAL A 597 -17.15 -3.32 17.93
N GLY A 598 -16.73 -2.94 16.72
CA GLY A 598 -17.29 -3.46 15.47
C GLY A 598 -16.49 -4.62 14.87
N ASP A 599 -17.09 -5.32 13.89
CA ASP A 599 -16.41 -6.36 13.10
C ASP A 599 -15.45 -5.77 12.04
N ILE A 600 -14.57 -6.61 11.46
CA ILE A 600 -13.69 -6.29 10.34
C ILE A 600 -14.48 -5.71 9.16
N VAL A 601 -15.72 -6.16 8.96
CA VAL A 601 -16.60 -5.64 7.90
C VAL A 601 -16.96 -4.17 8.14
N MET A 602 -17.14 -3.75 9.40
CA MET A 602 -17.36 -2.34 9.75
C MET A 602 -16.11 -1.51 9.48
N LEU A 603 -14.91 -2.03 9.79
CA LEU A 603 -13.66 -1.38 9.42
C LEU A 603 -13.53 -1.21 7.90
N GLU A 604 -13.83 -2.26 7.13
CA GLU A 604 -13.77 -2.21 5.67
C GLU A 604 -14.76 -1.19 5.10
N LEU A 605 -15.99 -1.15 5.62
CA LEU A 605 -16.97 -0.14 5.23
C LEU A 605 -16.42 1.28 5.42
N LEU A 606 -15.92 1.60 6.63
CA LEU A 606 -15.38 2.93 6.94
C LEU A 606 -14.17 3.29 6.04
N LEU A 607 -13.25 2.34 5.82
CA LEU A 607 -12.10 2.52 4.93
C LEU A 607 -12.53 2.73 3.47
N GLN A 608 -13.55 2.01 3.01
CA GLN A 608 -14.08 2.17 1.66
C GLN A 608 -14.69 3.55 1.43
N PHE A 609 -15.27 4.17 2.46
CA PHE A 609 -15.74 5.55 2.40
C PHE A 609 -14.69 6.62 2.74
N GLY A 610 -13.44 6.22 3.02
CA GLY A 610 -12.31 7.17 3.14
C GLY A 610 -11.99 7.59 4.57
N ALA A 611 -12.29 6.75 5.57
CA ALA A 611 -11.73 6.90 6.90
C ALA A 611 -10.18 6.89 6.84
N ASP A 612 -9.54 7.83 7.51
CA ASP A 612 -8.09 7.90 7.62
C ASP A 612 -7.60 6.80 8.56
N ILE A 613 -6.89 5.85 7.95
CA ILE A 613 -6.34 4.68 8.64
C ILE A 613 -5.28 5.05 9.70
N ASN A 614 -4.70 6.25 9.60
CA ASN A 614 -3.64 6.76 10.47
C ASN A 614 -4.11 7.92 11.36
N PHE A 615 -5.42 8.19 11.45
CA PHE A 615 -5.96 9.25 12.30
C PHE A 615 -5.44 9.09 13.73
N SER A 616 -5.01 10.17 14.39
CA SER A 616 -4.51 10.10 15.76
C SER A 616 -5.51 10.66 16.75
N ASP A 617 -5.70 9.93 17.87
CA ASP A 617 -6.51 10.40 18.99
C ASP A 617 -5.81 11.52 19.79
N PHE A 618 -6.45 11.98 20.87
CA PHE A 618 -5.88 13.02 21.74
C PHE A 618 -4.51 12.64 22.34
N HIS A 619 -4.25 11.33 22.49
CA HIS A 619 -3.00 10.79 23.00
C HIS A 619 -2.02 10.39 21.89
N GLY A 620 -2.24 10.82 20.63
CA GLY A 620 -1.37 10.47 19.51
C GLY A 620 -1.47 9.01 19.05
N ARG A 621 -2.39 8.22 19.62
CA ARG A 621 -2.56 6.80 19.27
C ARG A 621 -3.33 6.70 17.96
N THR A 622 -2.90 5.79 17.10
CA THR A 622 -3.61 5.43 15.86
C THR A 622 -4.59 4.27 16.09
N PRO A 623 -5.48 3.94 15.14
CA PRO A 623 -6.38 2.79 15.27
C PRO A 623 -5.64 1.47 15.50
N VAL A 624 -4.42 1.32 14.96
CA VAL A 624 -3.57 0.15 15.21
C VAL A 624 -3.10 0.11 16.67
N HIS A 625 -2.73 1.24 17.28
CA HIS A 625 -2.40 1.28 18.71
C HIS A 625 -3.57 0.82 19.58
N HIS A 626 -4.81 1.14 19.20
CA HIS A 626 -6.01 0.67 19.89
C HIS A 626 -6.20 -0.85 19.76
N CYS A 627 -5.99 -1.41 18.57
CA CYS A 627 -6.04 -2.86 18.35
C CYS A 627 -5.02 -3.61 19.23
N ILE A 628 -3.80 -3.08 19.30
CA ILE A 628 -2.73 -3.63 20.15
C ILE A 628 -3.11 -3.52 21.63
N SER A 629 -3.65 -2.38 22.07
CA SER A 629 -4.11 -2.15 23.46
C SER A 629 -5.20 -3.14 23.90
N LYS A 630 -6.08 -3.54 22.96
CA LYS A 630 -7.13 -4.55 23.20
C LYS A 630 -6.69 -5.99 22.93
N ARG A 631 -5.42 -6.22 22.56
CA ARG A 631 -4.87 -7.53 22.16
C ARG A 631 -5.61 -8.17 20.98
N ASN A 632 -6.19 -7.35 20.10
CA ASN A 632 -6.89 -7.80 18.90
C ASN A 632 -5.92 -7.82 17.71
N ASN A 633 -5.13 -8.90 17.62
CA ASN A 633 -4.13 -9.08 16.58
C ASN A 633 -4.75 -9.16 15.18
N VAL A 634 -5.97 -9.68 15.04
CA VAL A 634 -6.65 -9.83 13.74
C VAL A 634 -6.90 -8.45 13.12
N PHE A 635 -7.39 -7.51 13.91
CA PHE A 635 -7.68 -6.14 13.46
C PHE A 635 -6.39 -5.37 13.19
N ALA A 636 -5.37 -5.53 14.03
CA ALA A 636 -4.06 -4.92 13.81
C ALA A 636 -3.45 -5.39 12.48
N LYS A 637 -3.44 -6.70 12.21
CA LYS A 637 -2.97 -7.26 10.93
C LYS A 637 -3.78 -6.76 9.75
N TYR A 638 -5.10 -6.67 9.90
CA TYR A 638 -5.98 -6.17 8.85
C TYR A 638 -5.66 -4.73 8.46
N LEU A 639 -5.58 -3.81 9.44
CA LEU A 639 -5.24 -2.41 9.19
C LEU A 639 -3.84 -2.25 8.60
N LEU A 640 -2.85 -3.02 9.06
CA LEU A 640 -1.48 -2.99 8.51
C LEU A 640 -1.45 -3.42 7.03
N ARG A 641 -2.19 -4.48 6.66
CA ARG A 641 -2.32 -4.91 5.24
C ARG A 641 -3.01 -3.85 4.38
N ARG A 642 -3.89 -3.04 4.97
CA ARG A 642 -4.60 -1.92 4.31
C ARG A 642 -3.81 -0.62 4.28
N GLY A 643 -2.57 -0.60 4.78
CA GLY A 643 -1.65 0.54 4.66
C GLY A 643 -1.51 1.41 5.91
N ALA A 644 -1.89 0.90 7.08
CA ALA A 644 -1.63 1.58 8.35
C ALA A 644 -0.11 1.67 8.63
N ARG A 645 0.35 2.82 9.14
CA ARG A 645 1.76 3.09 9.42
C ARG A 645 2.08 2.73 10.87
N ALA A 646 2.90 1.70 11.09
CA ALA A 646 3.33 1.33 12.44
C ALA A 646 4.40 2.27 13.02
N SER A 647 5.05 3.08 12.18
CA SER A 647 6.10 4.04 12.57
C SER A 647 5.58 5.30 13.27
N ILE A 648 4.26 5.54 13.28
CA ILE A 648 3.67 6.67 14.00
C ILE A 648 3.81 6.41 15.50
N LYS A 649 4.29 7.43 16.22
CA LYS A 649 4.49 7.39 17.67
C LYS A 649 3.28 7.94 18.40
N ASP A 650 2.88 7.28 19.49
CA ASP A 650 1.90 7.81 20.42
C ASP A 650 2.46 8.96 21.27
N GLY A 651 1.63 9.54 22.12
CA GLY A 651 1.98 10.66 23.01
C GLY A 651 2.97 10.29 24.11
N GLY A 652 3.29 9.01 24.30
CA GLY A 652 4.42 8.53 25.11
C GLY A 652 5.72 8.42 24.31
N GLY A 653 5.69 8.72 23.01
CA GLY A 653 6.84 8.61 22.10
C GLY A 653 7.11 7.19 21.60
N LEU A 654 6.18 6.26 21.84
CA LEU A 654 6.31 4.84 21.48
C LEU A 654 5.59 4.56 20.16
N THR A 655 6.27 3.83 19.27
CA THR A 655 5.66 3.24 18.08
C THR A 655 4.71 2.10 18.45
N VAL A 656 3.91 1.65 17.47
CA VAL A 656 3.01 0.50 17.67
C VAL A 656 3.77 -0.74 18.13
N LEU A 657 4.97 -0.99 17.59
CA LEU A 657 5.80 -2.14 17.95
C LEU A 657 6.33 -2.02 19.39
N GLU A 658 6.87 -0.86 19.75
CA GLU A 658 7.40 -0.62 21.09
C GLU A 658 6.28 -0.75 22.15
N ARG A 659 5.08 -0.24 21.85
CA ARG A 659 3.92 -0.37 22.72
C ARG A 659 3.43 -1.82 22.84
N ALA A 660 3.46 -2.58 21.75
CA ALA A 660 3.16 -3.99 21.77
C ALA A 660 4.15 -4.76 22.66
N MET A 661 5.45 -4.46 22.57
CA MET A 661 6.50 -5.09 23.40
C MET A 661 6.34 -4.76 24.89
N GLU A 662 5.97 -3.53 25.23
CA GLU A 662 5.74 -3.10 26.63
C GLU A 662 4.58 -3.87 27.29
N MET A 663 3.52 -4.19 26.53
CA MET A 663 2.36 -4.93 27.05
C MET A 663 2.53 -6.45 27.12
N GLY A 664 3.69 -6.97 26.70
CA GLY A 664 4.05 -8.39 26.68
C GLY A 664 4.47 -8.88 25.30
N ALA A 665 5.28 -9.95 25.25
CA ALA A 665 5.84 -10.47 23.99
C ALA A 665 4.74 -10.76 22.95
N ILE A 666 4.91 -10.21 21.73
CA ILE A 666 4.04 -10.50 20.59
C ILE A 666 4.17 -12.00 20.27
N THR A 667 3.12 -12.76 20.53
CA THR A 667 3.09 -14.21 20.26
C THR A 667 2.76 -14.54 18.80
N ASP A 668 2.23 -13.56 18.05
CA ASP A 668 1.87 -13.71 16.63
C ASP A 668 3.03 -13.23 15.74
N GLU A 669 3.77 -14.20 15.19
CA GLU A 669 4.93 -13.96 14.31
C GLU A 669 4.57 -13.10 13.08
N GLU A 670 3.37 -13.28 12.53
CA GLU A 670 2.92 -12.53 11.36
C GLU A 670 2.69 -11.05 11.72
N LEU A 671 2.09 -10.79 12.87
CA LEU A 671 1.91 -9.41 13.36
C LEU A 671 3.26 -8.75 13.62
N PHE A 672 4.23 -9.46 14.21
CA PHE A 672 5.58 -8.95 14.42
C PHE A 672 6.26 -8.56 13.09
N ILE A 673 6.15 -9.42 12.07
CA ILE A 673 6.68 -9.15 10.72
C ILE A 673 6.00 -7.92 10.09
N LEU A 674 4.69 -7.76 10.23
CA LEU A 674 3.97 -6.61 9.67
C LEU A 674 4.33 -5.29 10.37
N LEU A 675 4.56 -5.33 11.69
CA LEU A 675 4.97 -4.16 12.47
C LEU A 675 6.42 -3.74 12.18
N THR A 676 7.30 -4.68 11.82
CA THR A 676 8.70 -4.41 11.47
C THR A 676 8.91 -4.01 10.00
N LYS A 677 8.05 -4.48 9.09
CA LYS A 677 8.14 -4.15 7.65
C LYS A 677 7.56 -2.79 7.27
N SER A 678 6.83 -2.13 8.15
CA SER A 678 6.09 -0.90 7.86
C SER A 678 6.88 0.41 8.10
N GLU A 679 8.22 0.32 8.05
CA GLU A 679 9.16 1.45 8.06
C GLU A 679 9.27 2.20 6.73
#